data_AF-A0A4Q8QJP3-F1
#
_entry.id   AF-A0A4Q8QJP3-F1
#
_cell.length_a   1.000
_cell.length_b   1.000
_cell.length_c   1.000
_cell.angle_alpha   90.00
_cell.angle_beta   90.00
_cell.angle_gamma   90.00
#
_symmetry.space_group_name_H-M   'P 1'
#
loop_
_entity.id
_entity.type
_entity.pdbx_description
1 polymer ?
#
loop_
_entity_poly.entity_id
_entity_poly.type
_entity_poly.pdbx_seq_one_letter_code
_entity_poly.pdbx_strand_id
1 'polypeptide(L)'
;MALSSPPFAHERAPGAGVTAVLGPTNTGKTHLAIERMLGHSSGLIGLPLRLLAREVYNKIADRAGPESVALITGEEKIKPKSPRFWVSTVEAMPRDLDVSFLAVDEIQIAADLERGHVFTDRILNRRGRDETLLLGAATMRPIIERLLPGASIITRPRLSTLEFAGDRKITRQPRRTAIVAFSADEVYAIAELIRRQHGGAAVVLGSLSPRTRNAQVAMFQNGDVDYLVATDAVGMGLNLDVDHVAFASDRKYDGYQFRRLTPAEFAQIAGRAGRATRNGTFGTTGRCAPFEPELVNALQNHTFDSVKMLQWRNSKLDFSSLGSLQVSLSLPPSHEVLTRAPIAEDMRVLDHAARDAEVRDMAHGATAVERLWETCQIPDYRKLSPAAHAELVTTVYGFLMQKGRIPDAWFAAQVDQADRVDGDIDTLSGRIAQVRTWTFVANRPDWLSDPEHWQGITRELENKLSDALHERLTERFVDRRTSVLMRRLRENSVLNTEIGKTGEVIVEGHVIGRLDGFTFAPDAAEAGSDAKALQAAAQQVLAREIDTRAEKLSAAPDETFVLTSDGTIRWTGDAVAKLVAADDALHPRLRIISDERLTGAPREAVQNRLDLWLKTHITKLLGPLFDLSKAEDLQGIARGIAFQLVEALGVLERTKISSEMKDLDQPSRATLRKYGVRFGAYHIYFPQLLKPAARALASLLWAEKQDNVDLSALSNVQHLASSGRTSFPIDKALPRDAYRVLGYKQCGERAVRVDILERLADLIRPALAWREGSAGEKPAGAFDGRGFVVTQAMTSLTGSAGEDFASVLRALGYRMERRPAPPPKPVEVVETVSAETPPVEAPAEAAAEAPVEEVAAELPASDEVSPSAALLPEVTVAPAPSEEPATAAAEPVAEARPEPEVTEAQAEPVAEAQPEPEAIEAQADPVAEVQAESAIPAEVPADAPAEPMPTEATAEASVSTEEAAPAEAIAAPAAAETPAEPQLVEVWRPGGRSEERRPRHDRNRHRHQPR
;
A
#
# COMPACT_ATOMS: atom_id res chain seq x y z
N MET A 1 -35.23 70.68 -24.19
CA MET A 1 -36.49 71.27 -23.68
C MET A 1 -36.82 70.60 -22.37
N ALA A 2 -37.30 71.32 -21.36
CA ALA A 2 -37.77 70.73 -20.11
C ALA A 2 -39.26 70.39 -20.23
N LEU A 3 -39.63 69.14 -19.94
CA LEU A 3 -41.02 68.72 -19.75
C LEU A 3 -41.26 68.56 -18.25
N SER A 4 -42.32 69.19 -17.74
CA SER A 4 -42.66 69.19 -16.32
C SER A 4 -43.24 67.85 -15.87
N SER A 5 -42.72 67.30 -14.77
CA SER A 5 -43.37 66.20 -14.05
C SER A 5 -44.79 66.59 -13.59
N PRO A 6 -45.77 65.69 -13.64
CA PRO A 6 -47.14 65.98 -13.19
C PRO A 6 -47.24 66.12 -11.66
N PRO A 7 -48.15 66.95 -11.13
CA PRO A 7 -48.13 67.43 -9.74
C PRO A 7 -48.75 66.46 -8.69
N PHE A 8 -48.65 65.15 -8.90
CA PHE A 8 -49.26 64.13 -8.02
C PHE A 8 -48.25 63.03 -7.61
N ALA A 9 -47.10 63.45 -7.03
CA ALA A 9 -45.97 62.57 -6.70
C ALA A 9 -45.70 62.36 -5.19
N HIS A 10 -46.70 62.68 -4.35
CA HIS A 10 -46.83 62.20 -2.96
C HIS A 10 -48.30 61.73 -2.83
N GLU A 11 -48.67 60.66 -2.11
CA GLU A 11 -48.01 60.03 -0.97
C GLU A 11 -47.92 58.49 -1.13
N ARG A 12 -46.71 57.93 -1.20
CA ARG A 12 -46.42 56.53 -0.85
C ARG A 12 -45.14 56.49 -0.03
N ALA A 13 -45.13 55.73 1.06
CA ALA A 13 -43.94 55.59 1.89
C ALA A 13 -42.81 54.87 1.13
N PRO A 14 -41.52 55.16 1.37
CA PRO A 14 -40.39 54.59 0.63
C PRO A 14 -40.33 53.05 0.55
N GLY A 15 -40.93 52.34 1.52
CA GLY A 15 -41.06 50.89 1.55
C GLY A 15 -42.34 50.32 0.92
N ALA A 16 -43.26 51.15 0.39
CA ALA A 16 -44.49 50.67 -0.22
C ALA A 16 -44.20 49.77 -1.45
N GLY A 17 -44.76 48.55 -1.46
CA GLY A 17 -44.47 47.53 -2.48
C GLY A 17 -43.18 46.74 -2.23
N VAL A 18 -42.47 46.98 -1.12
CA VAL A 18 -41.29 46.23 -0.70
C VAL A 18 -41.65 45.22 0.40
N THR A 19 -41.25 43.97 0.22
CA THR A 19 -41.31 42.92 1.24
C THR A 19 -39.91 42.41 1.55
N ALA A 20 -39.45 42.61 2.79
CA ALA A 20 -38.19 42.05 3.27
C ALA A 20 -38.41 40.66 3.88
N VAL A 21 -37.82 39.64 3.27
CA VAL A 21 -37.85 38.25 3.77
C VAL A 21 -36.54 37.98 4.50
N LEU A 22 -36.59 37.91 5.83
CA LEU A 22 -35.41 37.92 6.69
C LEU A 22 -35.29 36.63 7.51
N GLY A 23 -34.06 36.15 7.69
CA GLY A 23 -33.77 34.94 8.48
C GLY A 23 -32.34 34.41 8.26
N PRO A 24 -31.90 33.40 9.03
CA PRO A 24 -30.57 32.78 8.89
C PRO A 24 -30.37 32.08 7.53
N THR A 25 -29.22 31.41 7.35
CA THR A 25 -29.00 30.47 6.23
C THR A 25 -29.90 29.23 6.35
N ASN A 26 -30.00 28.41 5.29
CA ASN A 26 -30.89 27.23 5.21
C ASN A 26 -32.37 27.53 5.59
N THR A 27 -32.93 28.60 5.00
CA THR A 27 -34.29 29.14 5.24
C THR A 27 -35.19 29.19 3.99
N GLY A 28 -34.69 28.78 2.83
CA GLY A 28 -35.47 28.75 1.57
C GLY A 28 -35.85 30.13 0.99
N LYS A 29 -35.20 31.23 1.40
CA LYS A 29 -35.50 32.60 0.91
C LYS A 29 -35.39 32.74 -0.61
N THR A 30 -34.25 32.35 -1.19
CA THR A 30 -34.00 32.45 -2.63
C THR A 30 -34.94 31.55 -3.45
N HIS A 31 -35.36 30.40 -2.90
CA HIS A 31 -36.34 29.52 -3.54
C HIS A 31 -37.71 30.21 -3.67
N LEU A 32 -38.21 30.79 -2.55
CA LEU A 32 -39.43 31.59 -2.55
C LEU A 32 -39.36 32.75 -3.56
N ALA A 33 -38.21 33.43 -3.67
CA ALA A 33 -38.05 34.50 -4.64
C ALA A 33 -38.10 34.01 -6.10
N ILE A 34 -37.52 32.84 -6.41
CA ILE A 34 -37.64 32.23 -7.76
C ILE A 34 -39.08 31.83 -8.05
N GLU A 35 -39.78 31.21 -7.10
CA GLU A 35 -41.18 30.81 -7.28
C GLU A 35 -42.09 32.01 -7.52
N ARG A 36 -41.93 33.08 -6.73
CA ARG A 36 -42.71 34.30 -6.91
C ARG A 36 -42.35 34.98 -8.23
N MET A 37 -41.06 35.13 -8.55
CA MET A 37 -40.62 35.74 -9.83
C MET A 37 -41.23 35.04 -11.05
N LEU A 38 -41.26 33.69 -11.06
CA LEU A 38 -41.84 32.91 -12.17
C LEU A 38 -43.37 33.08 -12.31
N GLY A 39 -44.06 33.53 -11.26
CA GLY A 39 -45.48 33.90 -11.30
C GLY A 39 -45.74 35.30 -11.90
N HIS A 40 -44.72 36.13 -12.10
CA HIS A 40 -44.84 37.47 -12.67
C HIS A 40 -44.61 37.51 -14.19
N SER A 41 -45.06 38.60 -14.84
CA SER A 41 -44.93 38.76 -16.31
C SER A 41 -43.47 38.87 -16.76
N SER A 42 -42.67 39.65 -16.04
CA SER A 42 -41.21 39.75 -16.16
C SER A 42 -40.54 39.93 -14.79
N GLY A 43 -39.27 39.57 -14.65
CA GLY A 43 -38.59 39.64 -13.37
C GLY A 43 -37.07 39.85 -13.43
N LEU A 44 -36.51 40.48 -12.40
CA LEU A 44 -35.08 40.71 -12.23
C LEU A 44 -34.63 40.28 -10.83
N ILE A 45 -33.59 39.45 -10.73
CA ILE A 45 -32.96 39.09 -9.46
C ILE A 45 -31.46 39.41 -9.45
N GLY A 46 -31.02 40.10 -8.40
CA GLY A 46 -29.62 40.38 -8.11
C GLY A 46 -29.10 39.50 -6.99
N LEU A 47 -28.02 38.78 -7.24
CA LEU A 47 -27.38 37.85 -6.31
C LEU A 47 -25.92 38.29 -6.04
N PRO A 48 -25.33 37.99 -4.87
CA PRO A 48 -24.05 38.59 -4.49
C PRO A 48 -22.82 37.97 -5.16
N LEU A 49 -22.97 36.86 -5.89
CA LEU A 49 -21.85 36.12 -6.49
C LEU A 49 -22.24 35.52 -7.85
N ARG A 50 -21.29 35.52 -8.81
CA ARG A 50 -21.43 34.89 -10.14
C ARG A 50 -21.89 33.43 -10.08
N LEU A 51 -21.43 32.69 -9.07
CA LEU A 51 -21.84 31.29 -8.84
C LEU A 51 -23.34 31.16 -8.49
N LEU A 52 -23.87 32.02 -7.62
CA LEU A 52 -25.31 32.06 -7.32
C LEU A 52 -26.12 32.56 -8.51
N ALA A 53 -25.60 33.53 -9.27
CA ALA A 53 -26.23 33.98 -10.50
C ALA A 53 -26.37 32.84 -11.52
N ARG A 54 -25.31 32.02 -11.72
CA ARG A 54 -25.39 30.80 -12.55
C ARG A 54 -26.37 29.76 -11.97
N GLU A 55 -26.30 29.46 -10.68
CA GLU A 55 -27.16 28.45 -10.04
C GLU A 55 -28.65 28.82 -10.15
N VAL A 56 -28.98 30.11 -9.99
CA VAL A 56 -30.35 30.62 -10.13
C VAL A 56 -30.78 30.70 -11.60
N TYR A 57 -29.88 31.11 -12.51
CA TYR A 57 -30.13 31.10 -13.95
C TYR A 57 -30.50 29.70 -14.45
N ASN A 58 -29.72 28.67 -14.10
CA ASN A 58 -30.02 27.28 -14.48
C ASN A 58 -31.42 26.87 -14.01
N LYS A 59 -31.73 27.03 -12.72
CA LYS A 59 -33.05 26.68 -12.13
C LYS A 59 -34.25 27.42 -12.74
N ILE A 60 -34.01 28.55 -13.42
CA ILE A 60 -35.04 29.30 -14.14
C ILE A 60 -35.11 28.82 -15.59
N ALA A 61 -33.97 28.59 -16.26
CA ALA A 61 -33.92 28.00 -17.59
C ALA A 61 -34.58 26.61 -17.63
N ASP A 62 -34.33 25.76 -16.62
CA ASP A 62 -34.93 24.45 -16.43
C ASP A 62 -36.48 24.50 -16.29
N ARG A 63 -37.04 25.65 -15.87
CA ARG A 63 -38.48 25.83 -15.57
C ARG A 63 -39.23 26.69 -16.59
N ALA A 64 -38.53 27.57 -17.30
CA ALA A 64 -39.12 28.57 -18.21
C ALA A 64 -38.55 28.51 -19.64
N GLY A 65 -37.56 27.64 -19.89
CA GLY A 65 -36.78 27.58 -21.13
C GLY A 65 -35.62 28.60 -21.13
N PRO A 66 -34.47 28.27 -21.75
CA PRO A 66 -33.30 29.16 -21.79
C PRO A 66 -33.60 30.48 -22.52
N GLU A 67 -34.39 30.47 -23.60
CA GLU A 67 -34.80 31.68 -24.33
C GLU A 67 -35.57 32.69 -23.47
N SER A 68 -36.20 32.24 -22.37
CA SER A 68 -36.96 33.09 -21.46
C SER A 68 -36.10 33.82 -20.43
N VAL A 69 -34.81 33.50 -20.29
CA VAL A 69 -33.97 34.01 -19.19
C VAL A 69 -32.59 34.49 -19.64
N ALA A 70 -32.15 35.63 -19.10
CA ALA A 70 -30.81 36.18 -19.28
C ALA A 70 -29.94 36.00 -18.02
N LEU A 71 -28.63 35.86 -18.21
CA LEU A 71 -27.60 35.95 -17.17
C LEU A 71 -26.69 37.15 -17.45
N ILE A 72 -26.45 38.00 -16.43
CA ILE A 72 -25.55 39.15 -16.54
C ILE A 72 -24.64 39.25 -15.30
N THR A 73 -23.35 38.99 -15.47
CA THR A 73 -22.30 39.33 -14.49
C THR A 73 -21.30 40.30 -15.11
N GLY A 74 -20.21 40.64 -14.41
CA GLY A 74 -19.19 41.53 -14.97
C GLY A 74 -18.37 40.88 -16.10
N GLU A 75 -18.24 39.57 -16.04
CA GLU A 75 -17.35 38.74 -16.86
C GLU A 75 -18.10 37.88 -17.89
N GLU A 76 -19.42 37.73 -17.74
CA GLU A 76 -20.23 36.83 -18.57
C GLU A 76 -21.65 37.36 -18.79
N LYS A 77 -22.11 37.27 -20.04
CA LYS A 77 -23.43 37.71 -20.47
C LYS A 77 -24.06 36.63 -21.35
N ILE A 78 -25.26 36.19 -21.00
CA ILE A 78 -26.13 35.35 -21.84
C ILE A 78 -27.44 36.12 -21.99
N LYS A 79 -27.76 36.54 -23.22
CA LYS A 79 -28.92 37.38 -23.51
C LYS A 79 -29.66 36.84 -24.73
N PRO A 80 -30.74 36.06 -24.54
CA PRO A 80 -31.65 35.69 -25.63
C PRO A 80 -32.26 36.89 -26.34
N LYS A 81 -33.00 36.65 -27.43
CA LYS A 81 -33.66 37.71 -28.20
C LYS A 81 -34.79 38.43 -27.44
N SER A 82 -35.45 37.77 -26.49
CA SER A 82 -36.58 38.36 -25.73
C SER A 82 -36.76 37.76 -24.32
N PRO A 83 -35.75 37.83 -23.44
CA PRO A 83 -35.80 37.27 -22.10
C PRO A 83 -36.85 37.99 -21.22
N ARG A 84 -37.71 37.20 -20.58
CA ARG A 84 -38.69 37.66 -19.58
C ARG A 84 -38.07 37.79 -18.19
N PHE A 85 -37.11 36.95 -17.88
CA PHE A 85 -36.45 36.86 -16.58
C PHE A 85 -34.97 37.23 -16.71
N TRP A 86 -34.43 37.92 -15.71
CA TRP A 86 -33.07 38.43 -15.72
C TRP A 86 -32.40 38.06 -14.40
N VAL A 87 -31.29 37.34 -14.49
CA VAL A 87 -30.50 36.90 -13.33
C VAL A 87 -29.15 37.60 -13.40
N SER A 88 -28.75 38.24 -12.31
CA SER A 88 -27.59 39.14 -12.32
C SER A 88 -26.77 39.09 -11.05
N THR A 89 -25.51 39.54 -11.12
CA THR A 89 -24.84 40.04 -9.90
C THR A 89 -25.41 41.42 -9.53
N VAL A 90 -25.44 41.76 -8.23
CA VAL A 90 -26.03 43.02 -7.75
C VAL A 90 -25.34 44.27 -8.36
N GLU A 91 -24.03 44.15 -8.63
CA GLU A 91 -23.22 45.12 -9.38
C GLU A 91 -23.68 45.29 -10.82
N ALA A 92 -23.79 44.18 -11.55
CA ALA A 92 -24.15 44.14 -12.98
C ALA A 92 -25.67 44.18 -13.24
N MET A 93 -26.49 44.34 -12.19
CA MET A 93 -27.95 44.45 -12.30
C MET A 93 -28.34 45.61 -13.25
N PRO A 94 -29.09 45.34 -14.34
CA PRO A 94 -29.56 46.38 -15.24
C PRO A 94 -30.42 47.43 -14.53
N ARG A 95 -30.20 48.71 -14.90
CA ARG A 95 -30.81 49.89 -14.26
C ARG A 95 -31.93 50.50 -15.10
N ASP A 96 -31.85 50.27 -16.40
CA ASP A 96 -32.77 50.64 -17.49
C ASP A 96 -34.02 49.75 -17.57
N LEU A 97 -33.90 48.48 -17.19
CA LEU A 97 -35.01 47.53 -17.25
C LEU A 97 -36.14 47.88 -16.26
N ASP A 98 -37.38 47.83 -16.78
CA ASP A 98 -38.63 47.96 -16.05
C ASP A 98 -39.37 46.60 -16.01
N VAL A 99 -39.48 46.03 -14.82
CA VAL A 99 -39.92 44.64 -14.58
C VAL A 99 -41.07 44.54 -13.58
N SER A 100 -41.91 43.53 -13.72
CA SER A 100 -43.04 43.28 -12.81
C SER A 100 -42.55 42.91 -11.40
N PHE A 101 -41.54 42.03 -11.30
CA PHE A 101 -40.92 41.59 -10.06
C PHE A 101 -39.44 42.00 -9.97
N LEU A 102 -38.97 42.43 -8.81
CA LEU A 102 -37.55 42.63 -8.53
C LEU A 102 -37.13 41.98 -7.21
N ALA A 103 -35.97 41.32 -7.17
CA ALA A 103 -35.38 40.81 -5.93
C ALA A 103 -33.89 41.17 -5.77
N VAL A 104 -33.48 41.44 -4.52
CA VAL A 104 -32.07 41.56 -4.11
C VAL A 104 -31.80 40.55 -3.00
N ASP A 105 -30.82 39.65 -3.19
CA ASP A 105 -30.44 38.64 -2.21
C ASP A 105 -29.23 39.05 -1.34
N GLU A 106 -29.15 38.48 -0.15
CA GLU A 106 -28.15 38.74 0.90
C GLU A 106 -27.92 40.23 1.22
N ILE A 107 -29.00 41.00 1.39
CA ILE A 107 -28.98 42.46 1.59
C ILE A 107 -28.09 42.97 2.75
N GLN A 108 -27.72 42.12 3.72
CA GLN A 108 -26.78 42.48 4.79
C GLN A 108 -25.38 42.84 4.27
N ILE A 109 -25.03 42.46 3.04
CA ILE A 109 -23.80 42.89 2.36
C ILE A 109 -23.78 44.42 2.20
N ALA A 110 -24.90 45.13 2.30
CA ALA A 110 -24.92 46.59 2.37
C ALA A 110 -24.09 47.20 3.53
N ALA A 111 -23.72 46.41 4.55
CA ALA A 111 -22.78 46.83 5.59
C ALA A 111 -21.28 46.67 5.21
N ASP A 112 -20.97 45.91 4.15
CA ASP A 112 -19.62 45.58 3.70
C ASP A 112 -18.83 46.81 3.21
N LEU A 113 -17.58 46.94 3.68
CA LEU A 113 -16.72 48.11 3.50
C LEU A 113 -16.31 48.37 2.03
N GLU A 114 -16.30 47.35 1.17
CA GLU A 114 -15.80 47.46 -0.20
C GLU A 114 -16.97 47.64 -1.17
N ARG A 115 -17.92 46.68 -1.19
CA ARG A 115 -19.01 46.60 -2.18
C ARG A 115 -20.40 46.89 -1.62
N GLY A 116 -20.55 47.04 -0.31
CA GLY A 116 -21.87 47.26 0.32
C GLY A 116 -22.60 48.50 -0.17
N HIS A 117 -21.87 49.53 -0.60
CA HIS A 117 -22.44 50.74 -1.21
C HIS A 117 -23.32 50.45 -2.45
N VAL A 118 -23.02 49.39 -3.21
CA VAL A 118 -23.82 48.96 -4.36
C VAL A 118 -25.15 48.35 -3.91
N PHE A 119 -25.13 47.53 -2.87
CA PHE A 119 -26.33 46.92 -2.31
C PHE A 119 -27.26 47.99 -1.72
N THR A 120 -26.71 48.98 -1.00
CA THR A 120 -27.45 50.14 -0.50
C THR A 120 -28.13 50.92 -1.63
N ASP A 121 -27.44 51.19 -2.74
CA ASP A 121 -28.03 51.86 -3.91
C ASP A 121 -29.21 51.05 -4.50
N ARG A 122 -29.12 49.71 -4.55
CA ARG A 122 -30.22 48.86 -5.04
C ARG A 122 -31.40 48.83 -4.07
N ILE A 123 -31.14 48.73 -2.75
CA ILE A 123 -32.16 48.75 -1.69
C ILE A 123 -32.94 50.08 -1.70
N LEU A 124 -32.25 51.20 -1.89
CA LEU A 124 -32.88 52.52 -1.94
C LEU A 124 -33.60 52.78 -3.28
N ASN A 125 -32.93 52.53 -4.42
CA ASN A 125 -33.29 53.12 -5.71
C ASN A 125 -33.83 52.14 -6.79
N ARG A 126 -33.95 50.82 -6.52
CA ARG A 126 -34.57 49.86 -7.47
C ARG A 126 -35.85 49.24 -6.91
N ARG A 127 -36.86 49.08 -7.78
CA ARG A 127 -38.17 48.50 -7.49
C ARG A 127 -38.65 47.70 -8.71
N GLY A 128 -39.45 46.66 -8.49
CA GLY A 128 -40.36 46.11 -9.50
C GLY A 128 -41.69 46.87 -9.49
N ARG A 129 -42.45 46.84 -10.59
CA ARG A 129 -43.76 47.51 -10.71
C ARG A 129 -44.79 46.96 -9.73
N ASP A 130 -44.81 45.64 -9.54
CA ASP A 130 -45.86 44.91 -8.84
C ASP A 130 -45.35 44.33 -7.50
N GLU A 131 -44.11 43.84 -7.45
CA GLU A 131 -43.45 43.43 -6.20
C GLU A 131 -41.94 43.71 -6.19
N THR A 132 -41.42 44.11 -5.02
CA THR A 132 -39.99 44.14 -4.71
C THR A 132 -39.68 43.26 -3.49
N LEU A 133 -38.79 42.28 -3.60
CA LEU A 133 -38.29 41.47 -2.48
C LEU A 133 -36.86 41.88 -2.07
N LEU A 134 -36.65 41.98 -0.76
CA LEU A 134 -35.32 42.13 -0.16
C LEU A 134 -35.04 40.92 0.72
N LEU A 135 -34.07 40.07 0.36
CA LEU A 135 -33.78 38.82 1.08
C LEU A 135 -32.49 38.97 1.90
N GLY A 136 -32.46 38.48 3.14
CA GLY A 136 -31.20 38.48 3.90
C GLY A 136 -31.32 38.01 5.35
N ALA A 137 -30.37 38.45 6.17
CA ALA A 137 -30.26 38.12 7.59
C ALA A 137 -31.29 38.87 8.46
N ALA A 138 -31.71 38.24 9.57
CA ALA A 138 -32.64 38.85 10.55
C ALA A 138 -32.11 40.16 11.15
N THR A 139 -30.78 40.31 11.23
CA THR A 139 -30.07 41.50 11.72
C THR A 139 -30.34 42.77 10.91
N MET A 140 -30.88 42.67 9.70
CA MET A 140 -31.27 43.80 8.86
C MET A 140 -32.64 44.39 9.20
N ARG A 141 -33.43 43.73 10.06
CA ARG A 141 -34.80 44.16 10.40
C ARG A 141 -34.87 45.63 10.86
N PRO A 142 -34.09 46.10 11.86
CA PRO A 142 -34.24 47.45 12.41
C PRO A 142 -33.62 48.56 11.55
N ILE A 143 -32.92 48.23 10.45
CA ILE A 143 -32.36 49.21 9.51
C ILE A 143 -33.24 49.32 8.26
N ILE A 144 -33.86 48.22 7.81
CA ILE A 144 -34.90 48.25 6.77
C ILE A 144 -36.16 48.96 7.25
N GLU A 145 -36.61 48.72 8.48
CA GLU A 145 -37.78 49.44 9.06
C GLU A 145 -37.57 50.97 9.15
N ARG A 146 -36.32 51.44 9.24
CA ARG A 146 -35.97 52.88 9.26
C ARG A 146 -35.75 53.47 7.87
N LEU A 147 -35.02 52.79 6.99
CA LEU A 147 -34.75 53.27 5.62
C LEU A 147 -35.98 53.19 4.72
N LEU A 148 -36.82 52.17 4.91
CA LEU A 148 -37.97 51.84 4.06
C LEU A 148 -39.26 51.72 4.91
N PRO A 149 -39.71 52.79 5.59
CA PRO A 149 -40.97 52.75 6.32
C PRO A 149 -42.12 52.39 5.37
N GLY A 150 -43.02 51.54 5.87
CA GLY A 150 -44.09 50.92 5.06
C GLY A 150 -43.71 49.63 4.33
N ALA A 151 -42.46 49.14 4.45
CA ALA A 151 -42.08 47.82 3.96
C ALA A 151 -42.68 46.69 4.82
N SER A 152 -43.12 45.60 4.19
CA SER A 152 -43.56 44.39 4.89
C SER A 152 -42.35 43.56 5.34
N ILE A 153 -42.37 43.01 6.55
CA ILE A 153 -41.29 42.17 7.08
C ILE A 153 -41.79 40.75 7.33
N ILE A 154 -41.19 39.76 6.66
CA ILE A 154 -41.50 38.33 6.82
C ILE A 154 -40.27 37.61 7.40
N THR A 155 -40.36 37.11 8.63
CA THR A 155 -39.29 36.31 9.25
C THR A 155 -39.43 34.84 8.90
N ARG A 156 -38.35 34.15 8.52
CA ARG A 156 -38.31 32.67 8.34
C ARG A 156 -37.32 32.00 9.30
N PRO A 157 -37.74 30.99 10.08
CA PRO A 157 -36.83 30.16 10.90
C PRO A 157 -36.03 29.19 10.03
N ARG A 158 -34.88 28.72 10.54
CA ARG A 158 -34.03 27.70 9.90
C ARG A 158 -34.75 26.35 9.83
N LEU A 159 -34.46 25.57 8.80
CA LEU A 159 -35.10 24.26 8.53
C LEU A 159 -34.51 23.06 9.29
N SER A 160 -33.36 23.23 9.98
CA SER A 160 -32.67 22.19 10.74
C SER A 160 -31.87 22.78 11.91
N THR A 161 -31.49 21.95 12.91
CA THR A 161 -30.66 22.40 14.04
C THR A 161 -29.19 22.53 13.64
N LEU A 162 -28.46 23.30 14.44
CA LEU A 162 -27.00 23.42 14.38
C LEU A 162 -26.43 23.19 15.78
N GLU A 163 -25.56 22.20 15.92
CA GLU A 163 -25.09 21.71 17.22
C GLU A 163 -23.57 21.80 17.35
N PHE A 164 -23.09 22.24 18.52
CA PHE A 164 -21.67 22.37 18.79
C PHE A 164 -21.08 21.02 19.21
N ALA A 165 -20.10 20.53 18.44
CA ALA A 165 -19.53 19.18 18.57
C ALA A 165 -18.17 19.14 19.30
N GLY A 166 -17.80 20.24 19.97
CA GLY A 166 -16.56 20.41 20.73
C GLY A 166 -15.35 20.80 19.87
N ASP A 167 -14.17 20.81 20.50
CA ASP A 167 -12.89 20.83 19.80
C ASP A 167 -12.51 19.42 19.32
N ARG A 168 -11.87 19.34 18.15
CA ARG A 168 -11.33 18.07 17.61
C ARG A 168 -10.01 18.33 16.89
N LYS A 169 -9.08 17.37 16.97
CA LYS A 169 -7.86 17.42 16.14
C LYS A 169 -8.23 17.28 14.67
N ILE A 170 -7.51 17.96 13.77
CA ILE A 170 -7.69 17.89 12.31
C ILE A 170 -7.73 16.42 11.84
N THR A 171 -6.85 15.60 12.41
CA THR A 171 -6.68 14.17 12.13
C THR A 171 -7.89 13.29 12.54
N ARG A 172 -8.83 13.83 13.32
CA ARG A 172 -10.00 13.14 13.91
C ARG A 172 -11.33 13.81 13.57
N GLN A 173 -11.37 14.62 12.51
CA GLN A 173 -12.64 15.17 12.03
C GLN A 173 -13.54 14.06 11.45
N PRO A 174 -14.88 14.20 11.52
CA PRO A 174 -15.78 13.26 10.87
C PRO A 174 -15.72 13.39 9.34
N ARG A 175 -16.19 12.37 8.61
CA ARG A 175 -16.35 12.43 7.15
C ARG A 175 -17.33 13.56 6.77
N ARG A 176 -17.21 14.07 5.54
CA ARG A 176 -17.95 15.24 5.01
C ARG A 176 -17.80 16.50 5.87
N THR A 177 -16.58 16.72 6.38
CA THR A 177 -16.21 17.96 7.08
C THR A 177 -15.70 19.03 6.11
N ALA A 178 -16.17 20.27 6.28
CA ALA A 178 -15.48 21.45 5.77
C ALA A 178 -14.60 22.07 6.86
N ILE A 179 -13.28 22.08 6.65
CA ILE A 179 -12.30 22.73 7.52
C ILE A 179 -12.03 24.14 6.99
N VAL A 180 -12.23 25.16 7.82
CA VAL A 180 -12.15 26.56 7.40
C VAL A 180 -10.99 27.29 8.09
N ALA A 181 -10.13 27.88 7.27
CA ALA A 181 -8.99 28.71 7.65
C ALA A 181 -9.06 30.06 6.92
N PHE A 182 -8.11 30.98 7.13
CA PHE A 182 -8.20 32.35 6.58
C PHE A 182 -6.93 32.86 5.89
N SER A 183 -5.96 31.97 5.60
CA SER A 183 -4.90 32.20 4.61
C SER A 183 -4.82 31.03 3.62
N ALA A 184 -4.23 31.26 2.44
CA ALA A 184 -3.97 30.19 1.48
C ALA A 184 -2.98 29.15 2.07
N ASP A 185 -1.96 29.61 2.80
CA ASP A 185 -0.94 28.76 3.42
C ASP A 185 -1.54 27.80 4.45
N GLU A 186 -2.46 28.27 5.29
CA GLU A 186 -3.17 27.40 6.24
C GLU A 186 -4.04 26.37 5.51
N VAL A 187 -4.76 26.78 4.46
CA VAL A 187 -5.56 25.86 3.63
C VAL A 187 -4.68 24.79 2.97
N TYR A 188 -3.58 25.18 2.34
CA TYR A 188 -2.64 24.24 1.70
C TYR A 188 -1.98 23.31 2.73
N ALA A 189 -1.56 23.82 3.90
CA ALA A 189 -0.95 23.00 4.96
C ALA A 189 -1.93 22.00 5.58
N ILE A 190 -3.20 22.39 5.76
CA ILE A 190 -4.26 21.51 6.27
C ILE A 190 -4.66 20.47 5.20
N ALA A 191 -4.77 20.87 3.93
CA ALA A 191 -5.09 19.95 2.83
C ALA A 191 -4.00 18.88 2.64
N GLU A 192 -2.72 19.27 2.70
CA GLU A 192 -1.58 18.34 2.68
C GLU A 192 -1.57 17.40 3.90
N LEU A 193 -1.91 17.90 5.10
CA LEU A 193 -2.04 17.07 6.30
C LEU A 193 -3.19 16.05 6.20
N ILE A 194 -4.33 16.44 5.61
CA ILE A 194 -5.47 15.55 5.37
C ILE A 194 -5.14 14.52 4.28
N ARG A 195 -4.51 14.92 3.17
CA ARG A 195 -4.05 14.00 2.11
C ARG A 195 -3.23 12.85 2.68
N ARG A 196 -2.25 13.15 3.54
CA ARG A 196 -1.35 12.18 4.20
C ARG A 196 -2.03 11.22 5.19
N GLN A 197 -3.32 11.42 5.52
CA GLN A 197 -4.01 10.66 6.57
C GLN A 197 -5.38 10.11 6.17
N HIS A 198 -6.00 10.68 5.14
CA HIS A 198 -7.36 10.35 4.68
C HIS A 198 -7.46 10.29 3.14
N GLY A 199 -6.33 10.17 2.44
CA GLY A 199 -6.25 10.03 0.99
C GLY A 199 -6.40 11.33 0.19
N GLY A 200 -7.17 12.31 0.65
CA GLY A 200 -7.27 13.59 -0.06
C GLY A 200 -8.22 14.61 0.54
N ALA A 201 -8.08 15.86 0.07
CA ALA A 201 -8.99 16.96 0.36
C ALA A 201 -9.22 17.84 -0.88
N ALA A 202 -10.45 18.32 -1.06
CA ALA A 202 -10.77 19.36 -2.03
C ALA A 202 -10.43 20.74 -1.45
N VAL A 203 -9.89 21.64 -2.28
CA VAL A 203 -9.41 22.97 -1.87
C VAL A 203 -10.26 24.08 -2.48
N VAL A 204 -10.76 24.99 -1.64
CA VAL A 204 -11.61 26.13 -2.05
C VAL A 204 -11.10 27.45 -1.47
N LEU A 205 -10.39 28.24 -2.28
CA LEU A 205 -9.99 29.61 -1.94
C LEU A 205 -10.89 30.64 -2.64
N GLY A 206 -11.02 31.83 -2.05
CA GLY A 206 -11.74 32.96 -2.65
C GLY A 206 -11.19 33.45 -4.00
N SER A 207 -9.88 33.25 -4.24
CA SER A 207 -9.18 33.60 -5.49
C SER A 207 -9.55 32.70 -6.67
N LEU A 208 -9.78 31.39 -6.44
CA LEU A 208 -9.99 30.37 -7.48
C LEU A 208 -11.08 30.77 -8.46
N SER A 209 -10.96 30.33 -9.71
CA SER A 209 -12.00 30.56 -10.72
C SER A 209 -13.32 29.89 -10.35
N PRO A 210 -14.47 30.41 -10.82
CA PRO A 210 -15.77 29.74 -10.65
C PRO A 210 -15.73 28.28 -11.14
N ARG A 211 -14.95 28.00 -12.20
CA ARG A 211 -14.79 26.68 -12.79
C ARG A 211 -13.95 25.75 -11.93
N THR A 212 -12.73 26.16 -11.55
CA THR A 212 -11.86 25.40 -10.63
C THR A 212 -12.56 25.10 -9.31
N ARG A 213 -13.27 26.10 -8.76
CA ARG A 213 -14.01 25.99 -7.49
C ARG A 213 -15.17 25.02 -7.59
N ASN A 214 -15.95 25.07 -8.68
CA ASN A 214 -17.03 24.11 -8.92
C ASN A 214 -16.50 22.68 -9.11
N ALA A 215 -15.38 22.49 -9.81
CA ALA A 215 -14.78 21.18 -10.00
C ALA A 215 -14.24 20.57 -8.68
N GLN A 216 -13.58 21.38 -7.84
CA GLN A 216 -13.15 20.97 -6.49
C GLN A 216 -14.37 20.64 -5.58
N VAL A 217 -15.46 21.42 -5.68
CA VAL A 217 -16.71 21.12 -4.95
C VAL A 217 -17.41 19.86 -5.48
N ALA A 218 -17.40 19.62 -6.79
CA ALA A 218 -17.97 18.41 -7.39
C ALA A 218 -17.26 17.15 -6.88
N MET A 219 -15.93 17.16 -6.83
CA MET A 219 -15.11 16.06 -6.28
C MET A 219 -15.47 15.72 -4.81
N PHE A 220 -15.68 16.74 -3.97
CA PHE A 220 -16.17 16.55 -2.59
C PHE A 220 -17.62 16.04 -2.56
N GLN A 221 -18.49 16.57 -3.42
CA GLN A 221 -19.90 16.17 -3.48
C GLN A 221 -20.08 14.71 -3.90
N ASN A 222 -19.36 14.28 -4.94
CA ASN A 222 -19.31 12.92 -5.48
C ASN A 222 -18.73 11.90 -4.48
N GLY A 223 -18.05 12.35 -3.43
CA GLY A 223 -17.41 11.48 -2.44
C GLY A 223 -16.02 10.97 -2.84
N ASP A 224 -15.44 11.50 -3.93
CA ASP A 224 -14.04 11.24 -4.30
C ASP A 224 -13.08 11.75 -3.21
N VAL A 225 -13.47 12.77 -2.43
CA VAL A 225 -12.80 13.17 -1.17
C VAL A 225 -13.81 13.44 -0.06
N ASP A 226 -13.49 13.02 1.17
CA ASP A 226 -14.36 13.20 2.35
C ASP A 226 -14.22 14.56 3.05
N TYR A 227 -13.24 15.37 2.63
CA TYR A 227 -12.87 16.62 3.30
C TYR A 227 -12.75 17.76 2.31
N LEU A 228 -13.26 18.92 2.71
CA LEU A 228 -13.11 20.19 2.02
C LEU A 228 -12.26 21.11 2.92
N VAL A 229 -11.20 21.72 2.40
CA VAL A 229 -10.41 22.72 3.12
C VAL A 229 -10.51 24.06 2.40
N ALA A 230 -10.89 25.12 3.10
CA ALA A 230 -11.33 26.34 2.43
C ALA A 230 -11.15 27.63 3.25
N THR A 231 -11.31 28.78 2.56
CA THR A 231 -11.53 30.08 3.22
C THR A 231 -13.03 30.38 3.44
N ASP A 232 -13.32 31.54 4.02
CA ASP A 232 -14.65 32.19 4.06
C ASP A 232 -15.46 32.14 2.74
N ALA A 233 -14.82 31.90 1.60
CA ALA A 233 -15.43 31.61 0.31
C ALA A 233 -16.48 30.47 0.32
N VAL A 234 -16.49 29.57 1.31
CA VAL A 234 -17.57 28.58 1.51
C VAL A 234 -18.81 29.15 2.20
N GLY A 235 -18.67 30.24 2.95
CA GLY A 235 -19.76 30.93 3.62
C GLY A 235 -20.78 31.53 2.65
N MET A 236 -20.42 31.73 1.38
CA MET A 236 -21.28 32.31 0.35
C MET A 236 -21.15 31.58 -1.01
N GLY A 237 -22.30 31.25 -1.61
CA GLY A 237 -22.40 30.96 -3.03
C GLY A 237 -21.85 29.63 -3.54
N LEU A 238 -21.78 28.61 -2.68
CA LEU A 238 -21.62 27.22 -3.08
C LEU A 238 -22.74 26.37 -2.49
N ASN A 239 -23.33 25.49 -3.31
CA ASN A 239 -24.23 24.43 -2.87
C ASN A 239 -23.42 23.27 -2.29
N LEU A 240 -22.96 23.44 -1.05
CA LEU A 240 -22.24 22.45 -0.27
C LEU A 240 -23.20 21.57 0.51
N ASP A 241 -22.90 20.28 0.60
CA ASP A 241 -23.61 19.30 1.44
C ASP A 241 -22.61 18.74 2.46
N VAL A 242 -22.54 19.42 3.59
CA VAL A 242 -21.50 19.27 4.62
C VAL A 242 -22.19 18.98 5.94
N ASP A 243 -21.80 17.92 6.63
CA ASP A 243 -22.43 17.52 7.89
C ASP A 243 -21.71 18.15 9.11
N HIS A 244 -20.44 18.53 8.96
CA HIS A 244 -19.64 19.20 10.00
C HIS A 244 -18.79 20.37 9.46
N VAL A 245 -18.77 21.51 10.17
CA VAL A 245 -17.88 22.65 9.89
C VAL A 245 -16.87 22.85 11.03
N ALA A 246 -15.59 22.70 10.73
CA ALA A 246 -14.49 22.82 11.70
C ALA A 246 -13.66 24.09 11.45
N PHE A 247 -13.64 25.02 12.40
CA PHE A 247 -12.83 26.23 12.31
C PHE A 247 -11.39 25.95 12.74
N ALA A 248 -10.42 26.13 11.83
CA ALA A 248 -8.99 25.93 12.08
C ALA A 248 -8.29 27.19 12.64
N SER A 249 -8.93 28.36 12.44
CA SER A 249 -8.56 29.68 12.95
C SER A 249 -9.83 30.49 13.24
N ASP A 250 -9.75 31.53 14.07
CA ASP A 250 -10.83 32.46 14.39
C ASP A 250 -10.53 33.91 13.94
N ARG A 251 -9.41 34.11 13.23
CA ARG A 251 -8.93 35.43 12.77
C ARG A 251 -8.75 35.46 11.26
N LYS A 252 -9.07 36.60 10.64
CA LYS A 252 -8.81 36.86 9.22
C LYS A 252 -8.21 38.24 8.99
N TYR A 253 -7.55 38.40 7.86
CA TYR A 253 -7.20 39.72 7.32
C TYR A 253 -8.42 40.35 6.66
N ASP A 254 -8.72 41.61 6.98
CA ASP A 254 -9.88 42.35 6.43
C ASP A 254 -9.50 43.41 5.38
N GLY A 255 -8.32 43.29 4.78
CA GLY A 255 -7.73 44.28 3.89
C GLY A 255 -6.91 45.35 4.61
N TYR A 256 -7.02 45.45 5.94
CA TYR A 256 -6.28 46.40 6.76
C TYR A 256 -5.53 45.70 7.91
N GLN A 257 -6.18 44.80 8.64
CA GLN A 257 -5.62 44.17 9.84
C GLN A 257 -6.11 42.73 10.09
N PHE A 258 -5.38 41.99 10.93
CA PHE A 258 -5.75 40.63 11.36
C PHE A 258 -6.69 40.63 12.58
N ARG A 259 -7.98 40.85 12.35
CA ARG A 259 -9.03 40.84 13.40
C ARG A 259 -9.64 39.45 13.62
N ARG A 260 -10.38 39.29 14.73
CA ARG A 260 -11.29 38.12 14.91
C ARG A 260 -12.49 38.22 13.95
N LEU A 261 -13.09 37.08 13.65
CA LEU A 261 -14.40 37.00 13.01
C LEU A 261 -15.50 37.57 13.92
N THR A 262 -16.51 38.17 13.32
CA THR A 262 -17.75 38.55 14.00
C THR A 262 -18.67 37.33 14.16
N PRO A 263 -19.60 37.32 15.13
CA PRO A 263 -20.60 36.23 15.27
C PRO A 263 -21.43 35.99 14.00
N ALA A 264 -21.67 37.02 13.19
CA ALA A 264 -22.36 36.90 11.91
C ALA A 264 -21.52 36.17 10.84
N GLU A 265 -20.21 36.45 10.76
CA GLU A 265 -19.28 35.74 9.86
C GLU A 265 -19.14 34.26 10.27
N PHE A 266 -19.02 33.97 11.58
CA PHE A 266 -19.11 32.59 12.09
C PHE A 266 -20.44 31.93 11.70
N ALA A 267 -21.57 32.61 11.87
CA ALA A 267 -22.90 32.05 11.57
C ALA A 267 -23.10 31.75 10.09
N GLN A 268 -22.54 32.57 9.21
CA GLN A 268 -22.59 32.40 7.76
C GLN A 268 -21.77 31.18 7.28
N ILE A 269 -20.67 30.87 7.98
CA ILE A 269 -19.80 29.72 7.70
C ILE A 269 -20.34 28.45 8.38
N ALA A 270 -20.61 28.46 9.69
CA ALA A 270 -21.18 27.33 10.43
C ALA A 270 -22.59 26.97 9.94
N GLY A 271 -23.35 27.95 9.45
CA GLY A 271 -24.64 27.78 8.79
C GLY A 271 -24.59 27.11 7.41
N ARG A 272 -23.43 26.60 6.98
CA ARG A 272 -23.25 25.66 5.86
C ARG A 272 -23.30 24.19 6.29
N ALA A 273 -23.18 23.89 7.59
CA ALA A 273 -23.38 22.55 8.11
C ALA A 273 -24.89 22.21 8.16
N GLY A 274 -25.26 21.04 7.65
CA GLY A 274 -26.65 20.59 7.56
C GLY A 274 -27.44 21.29 6.44
N ARG A 275 -28.35 20.56 5.79
CA ARG A 275 -29.05 21.02 4.57
C ARG A 275 -30.52 20.57 4.57
N ALA A 276 -31.43 21.49 4.22
CA ALA A 276 -32.87 21.28 4.36
C ALA A 276 -33.21 20.80 5.77
N THR A 277 -33.71 19.56 5.93
CA THR A 277 -34.06 18.93 7.22
C THR A 277 -32.91 18.19 7.89
N ARG A 278 -31.74 18.02 7.25
CA ARG A 278 -30.55 17.45 7.93
C ARG A 278 -29.95 18.49 8.89
N ASN A 279 -29.80 18.09 10.14
CA ASN A 279 -29.08 18.85 11.17
C ASN A 279 -27.59 18.95 10.81
N GLY A 280 -26.95 20.03 11.22
CA GLY A 280 -25.52 20.26 11.03
C GLY A 280 -24.78 20.32 12.36
N THR A 281 -23.47 20.09 12.31
CA THR A 281 -22.61 20.31 13.47
C THR A 281 -21.48 21.29 13.17
N PHE A 282 -20.96 21.96 14.20
CA PHE A 282 -19.79 22.83 14.08
C PHE A 282 -18.85 22.68 15.27
N GLY A 283 -17.57 22.98 15.09
CA GLY A 283 -16.54 22.80 16.12
C GLY A 283 -15.25 23.57 15.80
N THR A 284 -14.26 23.45 16.68
CA THR A 284 -12.93 24.06 16.53
C THR A 284 -11.87 23.01 16.25
N THR A 285 -10.78 23.40 15.59
CA THR A 285 -9.69 22.50 15.22
C THR A 285 -8.36 23.21 15.03
N GLY A 286 -7.29 22.43 14.82
CA GLY A 286 -5.97 22.93 14.47
C GLY A 286 -5.37 23.83 15.54
N ARG A 287 -5.35 25.14 15.28
CA ARG A 287 -4.82 26.18 16.18
C ARG A 287 -5.92 27.12 16.71
N CYS A 288 -7.18 26.93 16.32
CA CYS A 288 -8.30 27.68 16.85
C CYS A 288 -8.50 27.35 18.33
N ALA A 289 -8.55 28.38 19.19
CA ALA A 289 -9.00 28.22 20.56
C ALA A 289 -10.46 27.72 20.59
N PRO A 290 -10.88 27.01 21.65
CA PRO A 290 -12.31 26.71 21.89
C PRO A 290 -13.16 27.99 21.86
N PHE A 291 -14.41 27.87 21.43
CA PHE A 291 -15.34 28.99 21.41
C PHE A 291 -15.93 29.27 22.80
N GLU A 292 -16.09 30.56 23.12
CA GLU A 292 -16.75 31.01 24.35
C GLU A 292 -18.23 30.54 24.37
N PRO A 293 -18.80 30.19 25.55
CA PRO A 293 -20.17 29.70 25.65
C PRO A 293 -21.23 30.64 25.05
N GLU A 294 -21.02 31.96 25.15
CA GLU A 294 -21.90 32.99 24.59
C GLU A 294 -21.90 32.96 23.06
N LEU A 295 -20.73 32.76 22.43
CA LEU A 295 -20.60 32.63 20.98
C LEU A 295 -21.26 31.34 20.49
N VAL A 296 -21.05 30.22 21.20
CA VAL A 296 -21.73 28.95 20.90
C VAL A 296 -23.25 29.12 20.97
N ASN A 297 -23.76 29.72 22.04
CA ASN A 297 -25.19 29.97 22.23
C ASN A 297 -25.77 30.86 21.11
N ALA A 298 -25.09 31.97 20.78
CA ALA A 298 -25.48 32.86 19.69
C ALA A 298 -25.56 32.14 18.33
N LEU A 299 -24.61 31.25 18.04
CA LEU A 299 -24.56 30.48 16.80
C LEU A 299 -25.65 29.40 16.70
N GLN A 300 -25.95 28.70 17.80
CA GLN A 300 -27.02 27.70 17.84
C GLN A 300 -28.41 28.33 17.77
N ASN A 301 -28.64 29.42 18.51
CA ASN A 301 -29.93 30.11 18.59
C ASN A 301 -30.13 31.20 17.52
N HIS A 302 -29.17 31.39 16.63
CA HIS A 302 -29.17 32.42 15.57
C HIS A 302 -29.42 33.86 16.08
N THR A 303 -28.93 34.19 17.28
CA THR A 303 -29.12 35.48 17.94
C THR A 303 -27.88 36.35 17.75
N PHE A 304 -27.99 37.44 16.99
CA PHE A 304 -26.86 38.31 16.62
C PHE A 304 -27.22 39.79 16.70
N ASP A 305 -26.20 40.64 16.88
CA ASP A 305 -26.35 42.11 16.83
C ASP A 305 -26.98 42.58 15.51
N SER A 306 -27.92 43.53 15.60
CA SER A 306 -28.54 44.14 14.43
C SER A 306 -27.57 45.09 13.72
N VAL A 307 -27.68 45.17 12.39
CA VAL A 307 -26.86 46.05 11.56
C VAL A 307 -27.19 47.52 11.88
N LYS A 308 -26.17 48.29 12.29
CA LYS A 308 -26.33 49.66 12.81
C LYS A 308 -26.23 50.74 11.73
N MET A 309 -25.39 50.51 10.71
CA MET A 309 -25.18 51.40 9.57
C MET A 309 -24.94 50.60 8.29
N LEU A 310 -25.31 51.16 7.12
CA LEU A 310 -24.93 50.64 5.80
C LEU A 310 -23.90 51.57 5.14
N GLN A 311 -23.03 51.01 4.30
CA GLN A 311 -22.13 51.81 3.46
C GLN A 311 -22.94 52.47 2.34
N TRP A 312 -22.61 53.71 2.01
CA TRP A 312 -23.28 54.48 0.97
C TRP A 312 -22.27 55.27 0.13
N ARG A 313 -22.51 55.30 -1.18
CA ARG A 313 -21.81 56.14 -2.16
C ARG A 313 -22.87 56.80 -3.03
N ASN A 314 -22.68 58.07 -3.36
CA ASN A 314 -23.61 58.77 -4.26
C ASN A 314 -23.65 58.08 -5.63
N SER A 315 -24.85 57.77 -6.13
CA SER A 315 -25.07 57.19 -7.46
C SER A 315 -25.49 58.21 -8.52
N LYS A 316 -25.70 59.48 -8.14
CA LYS A 316 -25.97 60.61 -9.05
C LYS A 316 -24.70 61.43 -9.26
N LEU A 317 -23.81 60.93 -10.12
CA LEU A 317 -22.51 61.55 -10.40
C LEU A 317 -22.65 62.73 -11.37
N ASP A 318 -21.77 63.71 -11.24
CA ASP A 318 -21.68 64.87 -12.14
C ASP A 318 -20.40 64.79 -12.95
N PHE A 319 -20.52 64.44 -14.23
CA PHE A 319 -19.38 64.33 -15.16
C PHE A 319 -18.98 65.66 -15.80
N SER A 320 -19.63 66.79 -15.51
CA SER A 320 -19.39 68.09 -16.19
C SER A 320 -17.92 68.54 -16.17
N SER A 321 -17.17 68.16 -15.14
CA SER A 321 -15.71 68.23 -15.08
C SER A 321 -15.15 67.15 -14.16
N LEU A 322 -13.86 66.88 -14.26
CA LEU A 322 -13.15 65.97 -13.35
C LEU A 322 -13.30 66.38 -11.86
N GLY A 323 -13.27 67.68 -11.58
CA GLY A 323 -13.52 68.21 -10.24
C GLY A 323 -14.97 68.04 -9.79
N SER A 324 -15.95 68.22 -10.69
CA SER A 324 -17.36 67.94 -10.44
C SER A 324 -17.57 66.47 -10.07
N LEU A 325 -16.88 65.56 -10.76
CA LEU A 325 -16.94 64.12 -10.49
C LEU A 325 -16.39 63.81 -9.10
N GLN A 326 -15.18 64.29 -8.76
CA GLN A 326 -14.57 64.09 -7.43
C GLN A 326 -15.43 64.66 -6.28
N VAL A 327 -16.07 65.81 -6.49
CA VAL A 327 -17.03 66.40 -5.54
C VAL A 327 -18.28 65.55 -5.41
N SER A 328 -18.88 65.12 -6.52
CA SER A 328 -20.12 64.30 -6.53
C SER A 328 -19.91 62.91 -5.91
N LEU A 329 -18.74 62.30 -6.10
CA LEU A 329 -18.31 61.07 -5.42
C LEU A 329 -18.06 61.28 -3.92
N SER A 330 -17.78 62.51 -3.49
CA SER A 330 -17.38 62.85 -2.12
C SER A 330 -18.51 63.39 -1.23
N LEU A 331 -19.74 63.46 -1.73
CA LEU A 331 -20.90 63.87 -0.94
C LEU A 331 -21.11 62.95 0.28
N PRO A 332 -21.58 63.47 1.42
CA PRO A 332 -22.04 62.66 2.55
C PRO A 332 -23.46 62.11 2.31
N PRO A 333 -23.84 60.99 2.95
CA PRO A 333 -25.22 60.51 2.95
C PRO A 333 -26.14 61.45 3.74
N SER A 334 -27.42 61.47 3.37
CA SER A 334 -28.44 62.36 3.97
C SER A 334 -29.30 61.71 5.06
N HIS A 335 -28.92 60.53 5.58
CA HIS A 335 -29.74 59.74 6.49
C HIS A 335 -28.89 59.06 7.58
N GLU A 336 -29.31 59.12 8.85
CA GLU A 336 -28.53 58.71 10.03
C GLU A 336 -27.91 57.30 9.98
N VAL A 337 -28.65 56.29 9.52
CA VAL A 337 -28.16 54.89 9.43
C VAL A 337 -27.30 54.60 8.19
N LEU A 338 -26.87 55.62 7.45
CA LEU A 338 -25.96 55.49 6.31
C LEU A 338 -24.64 56.17 6.63
N THR A 339 -23.52 55.48 6.40
CA THR A 339 -22.18 56.07 6.45
C THR A 339 -21.60 56.17 5.04
N ARG A 340 -20.72 57.15 4.79
CA ARG A 340 -19.96 57.19 3.53
C ARG A 340 -19.06 55.94 3.46
N ALA A 341 -19.08 55.25 2.33
CA ALA A 341 -18.19 54.12 2.08
C ALA A 341 -16.71 54.55 2.12
N PRO A 342 -15.79 53.67 2.56
CA PRO A 342 -14.35 53.83 2.36
C PRO A 342 -13.96 54.15 0.91
N ILE A 343 -12.78 54.74 0.72
CA ILE A 343 -12.27 55.10 -0.61
C ILE A 343 -11.88 53.80 -1.35
N ALA A 344 -12.78 53.34 -2.21
CA ALA A 344 -12.59 52.17 -3.06
C ALA A 344 -11.49 52.39 -4.12
N GLU A 345 -11.04 51.29 -4.74
CA GLU A 345 -9.98 51.28 -5.75
C GLU A 345 -10.27 52.23 -6.92
N ASP A 346 -11.50 52.22 -7.44
CA ASP A 346 -11.92 53.10 -8.56
C ASP A 346 -11.68 54.60 -8.27
N MET A 347 -11.92 55.04 -7.03
CA MET A 347 -11.63 56.41 -6.58
C MET A 347 -10.13 56.66 -6.39
N ARG A 348 -9.36 55.66 -5.93
CA ARG A 348 -7.89 55.79 -5.76
C ARG A 348 -7.18 55.89 -7.12
N VAL A 349 -7.64 55.11 -8.10
CA VAL A 349 -7.20 55.17 -9.49
C VAL A 349 -7.60 56.51 -10.12
N LEU A 350 -8.84 56.97 -9.93
CA LEU A 350 -9.28 58.30 -10.41
C LEU A 350 -8.40 59.42 -9.83
N ASP A 351 -8.11 59.41 -8.54
CA ASP A 351 -7.24 60.41 -7.91
C ASP A 351 -5.79 60.35 -8.39
N HIS A 352 -5.31 59.20 -8.88
CA HIS A 352 -4.00 59.07 -9.51
C HIS A 352 -4.02 59.58 -10.96
N ALA A 353 -4.98 59.13 -11.76
CA ALA A 353 -5.17 59.57 -13.15
C ALA A 353 -5.46 61.09 -13.23
N ALA A 354 -6.13 61.66 -12.23
CA ALA A 354 -6.38 63.10 -12.12
C ALA A 354 -5.13 63.97 -11.90
N ARG A 355 -3.97 63.35 -11.57
CA ARG A 355 -2.68 64.05 -11.44
C ARG A 355 -1.82 63.94 -12.71
N ASP A 356 -2.16 63.04 -13.62
CA ASP A 356 -1.46 62.85 -14.89
C ASP A 356 -1.70 64.05 -15.82
N ALA A 357 -0.69 64.46 -16.59
CA ALA A 357 -0.80 65.60 -17.48
C ALA A 357 -1.68 65.28 -18.70
N GLU A 358 -1.40 64.17 -19.39
CA GLU A 358 -2.08 63.77 -20.61
C GLU A 358 -3.56 63.41 -20.33
N VAL A 359 -3.84 62.76 -19.20
CA VAL A 359 -5.22 62.44 -18.80
C VAL A 359 -6.06 63.71 -18.62
N ARG A 360 -5.54 64.74 -17.94
CA ARG A 360 -6.28 66.00 -17.73
C ARG A 360 -6.54 66.74 -19.04
N ASP A 361 -5.58 66.72 -19.94
CA ASP A 361 -5.66 67.39 -21.25
C ASP A 361 -6.61 66.64 -22.22
N MET A 362 -6.82 65.33 -22.00
CA MET A 362 -7.86 64.53 -22.70
C MET A 362 -9.24 64.58 -22.01
N ALA A 363 -9.31 64.72 -20.68
CA ALA A 363 -10.54 64.64 -19.88
C ALA A 363 -11.37 65.94 -19.90
N HIS A 364 -11.70 66.43 -21.11
CA HIS A 364 -12.47 67.64 -21.33
C HIS A 364 -13.91 67.35 -21.77
N GLY A 365 -14.87 67.83 -20.98
CA GLY A 365 -16.31 67.64 -21.23
C GLY A 365 -16.87 66.32 -20.71
N ALA A 366 -18.20 66.26 -20.60
CA ALA A 366 -18.90 65.22 -19.84
C ALA A 366 -18.59 63.79 -20.30
N THR A 367 -18.58 63.53 -21.60
CA THR A 367 -18.31 62.19 -22.17
C THR A 367 -16.87 61.73 -21.93
N ALA A 368 -15.89 62.63 -21.94
CA ALA A 368 -14.49 62.29 -21.68
C ALA A 368 -14.24 61.96 -20.20
N VAL A 369 -14.89 62.69 -19.29
CA VAL A 369 -14.83 62.45 -17.83
C VAL A 369 -15.63 61.20 -17.44
N GLU A 370 -16.79 60.97 -18.05
CA GLU A 370 -17.56 59.73 -17.89
C GLU A 370 -16.76 58.51 -18.37
N ARG A 371 -16.11 58.60 -19.54
CA ARG A 371 -15.23 57.52 -20.04
C ARG A 371 -14.04 57.26 -19.13
N LEU A 372 -13.41 58.31 -18.58
CA LEU A 372 -12.34 58.15 -17.59
C LEU A 372 -12.86 57.36 -16.38
N TRP A 373 -14.03 57.71 -15.86
CA TRP A 373 -14.65 57.00 -14.76
C TRP A 373 -15.02 55.54 -15.10
N GLU A 374 -15.41 55.22 -16.34
CA GLU A 374 -15.58 53.84 -16.77
C GLU A 374 -14.25 53.05 -16.76
N THR A 375 -13.14 53.68 -17.15
CA THR A 375 -11.81 53.05 -17.11
C THR A 375 -11.27 52.90 -15.69
N CYS A 376 -11.57 53.83 -14.78
CA CYS A 376 -11.25 53.68 -13.34
C CYS A 376 -12.00 52.51 -12.68
N GLN A 377 -13.10 52.02 -13.26
CA GLN A 377 -13.83 50.84 -12.79
C GLN A 377 -13.25 49.49 -13.28
N ILE A 378 -12.09 49.47 -13.94
CA ILE A 378 -11.38 48.21 -14.26
C ILE A 378 -10.88 47.59 -12.94
N PRO A 379 -11.30 46.38 -12.54
CA PRO A 379 -10.89 45.80 -11.26
C PRO A 379 -9.45 45.28 -11.28
N ASP A 380 -8.68 45.53 -10.22
CA ASP A 380 -7.38 44.91 -10.03
C ASP A 380 -7.50 43.50 -9.43
N TYR A 381 -7.81 42.52 -10.28
CA TYR A 381 -7.76 41.11 -9.90
C TYR A 381 -6.35 40.64 -9.50
N ARG A 382 -5.28 41.36 -9.88
CA ARG A 382 -3.86 41.01 -9.64
C ARG A 382 -3.31 41.57 -8.32
N LYS A 383 -3.95 42.60 -7.75
CA LYS A 383 -3.54 43.32 -6.53
C LYS A 383 -2.14 43.93 -6.62
N LEU A 384 -1.92 44.70 -7.69
CA LEU A 384 -0.73 45.50 -7.93
C LEU A 384 -0.63 46.68 -6.95
N SER A 385 0.41 47.50 -7.10
CA SER A 385 0.43 48.80 -6.45
C SER A 385 -0.63 49.73 -7.09
N PRO A 386 -1.25 50.65 -6.34
CA PRO A 386 -2.23 51.60 -6.89
C PRO A 386 -1.67 52.50 -8.01
N ALA A 387 -0.35 52.66 -8.10
CA ALA A 387 0.30 53.36 -9.20
C ALA A 387 0.37 52.49 -10.46
N ALA A 388 0.82 51.23 -10.35
CA ALA A 388 0.91 50.31 -11.49
C ALA A 388 -0.47 49.95 -12.08
N HIS A 389 -1.52 49.87 -11.25
CA HIS A 389 -2.89 49.73 -11.77
C HIS A 389 -3.40 51.03 -12.41
N ALA A 390 -3.03 52.20 -11.87
CA ALA A 390 -3.36 53.47 -12.51
C ALA A 390 -2.67 53.63 -13.88
N GLU A 391 -1.40 53.23 -14.05
CA GLU A 391 -0.69 53.24 -15.33
C GLU A 391 -1.38 52.37 -16.40
N LEU A 392 -1.91 51.21 -16.01
CA LEU A 392 -2.74 50.39 -16.90
C LEU A 392 -4.02 51.13 -17.31
N VAL A 393 -4.70 51.76 -16.35
CA VAL A 393 -5.96 52.49 -16.60
C VAL A 393 -5.74 53.74 -17.46
N THR A 394 -4.68 54.53 -17.24
CA THR A 394 -4.35 55.68 -18.09
C THR A 394 -3.95 55.26 -19.50
N THR A 395 -3.22 54.14 -19.65
CA THR A 395 -2.91 53.54 -20.96
C THR A 395 -4.18 53.16 -21.73
N VAL A 396 -5.12 52.47 -21.08
CA VAL A 396 -6.41 52.10 -21.69
C VAL A 396 -7.22 53.36 -22.05
N TYR A 397 -7.31 54.33 -21.15
CA TYR A 397 -8.01 55.60 -21.39
C TYR A 397 -7.40 56.36 -22.58
N GLY A 398 -6.06 56.44 -22.66
CA GLY A 398 -5.35 57.06 -23.78
C GLY A 398 -5.68 56.42 -25.13
N PHE A 399 -5.77 55.08 -25.21
CA PHE A 399 -6.21 54.43 -26.45
C PHE A 399 -7.67 54.75 -26.81
N LEU A 400 -8.59 54.74 -25.84
CA LEU A 400 -9.99 55.06 -26.08
C LEU A 400 -10.17 56.51 -26.56
N MET A 401 -9.44 57.47 -25.98
CA MET A 401 -9.51 58.89 -26.34
C MET A 401 -8.79 59.23 -27.64
N GLN A 402 -7.61 58.65 -27.91
CA GLN A 402 -6.78 58.98 -29.09
C GLN A 402 -7.12 58.15 -30.34
N LYS A 403 -7.57 56.90 -30.15
CA LYS A 403 -7.78 55.92 -31.24
C LYS A 403 -9.22 55.41 -31.34
N GLY A 404 -10.10 55.83 -30.42
CA GLY A 404 -11.49 55.39 -30.32
C GLY A 404 -11.68 53.97 -29.77
N ARG A 405 -10.61 53.15 -29.73
CA ARG A 405 -10.60 51.76 -29.28
C ARG A 405 -9.19 51.33 -28.87
N ILE A 406 -9.09 50.29 -28.04
CA ILE A 406 -7.84 49.61 -27.72
C ILE A 406 -7.31 48.91 -29.00
N PRO A 407 -6.01 49.02 -29.35
CA PRO A 407 -5.46 48.33 -30.51
C PRO A 407 -5.44 46.81 -30.33
N ASP A 408 -6.02 46.06 -31.27
CA ASP A 408 -6.14 44.60 -31.17
C ASP A 408 -4.79 43.89 -31.03
N ALA A 409 -3.74 44.36 -31.73
CA ALA A 409 -2.38 43.81 -31.60
C ALA A 409 -1.75 44.04 -30.21
N TRP A 410 -2.15 45.09 -29.48
CA TRP A 410 -1.72 45.29 -28.09
C TRP A 410 -2.52 44.41 -27.15
N PHE A 411 -3.84 44.28 -27.37
CA PHE A 411 -4.70 43.42 -26.57
C PHE A 411 -4.31 41.93 -26.70
N ALA A 412 -4.05 41.47 -27.92
CA ALA A 412 -3.49 40.15 -28.23
C ALA A 412 -2.22 39.88 -27.39
N ALA A 413 -1.22 40.76 -27.47
CA ALA A 413 0.03 40.61 -26.73
C ALA A 413 -0.16 40.56 -25.20
N GLN A 414 -1.24 41.13 -24.64
CA GLN A 414 -1.56 41.04 -23.21
C GLN A 414 -2.26 39.73 -22.82
N VAL A 415 -2.98 39.11 -23.76
CA VAL A 415 -3.60 37.78 -23.65
C VAL A 415 -2.56 36.68 -23.83
N ASP A 416 -1.70 36.79 -24.85
CA ASP A 416 -0.62 35.83 -25.17
C ASP A 416 0.39 35.67 -24.03
N GLN A 417 0.66 36.75 -23.28
CA GLN A 417 1.48 36.72 -22.06
C GLN A 417 0.90 35.79 -20.97
N ALA A 418 -0.41 35.56 -20.98
CA ALA A 418 -1.10 34.73 -20.01
C ALA A 418 -1.52 33.35 -20.55
N ASP A 419 -1.45 33.08 -21.87
CA ASP A 419 -1.75 31.75 -22.43
C ASP A 419 -0.61 30.74 -22.24
N ARG A 420 -0.42 30.35 -20.98
CA ARG A 420 0.61 29.42 -20.53
C ARG A 420 0.10 28.56 -19.37
N VAL A 421 0.19 27.24 -19.51
CA VAL A 421 -0.30 26.24 -18.54
C VAL A 421 0.82 25.59 -17.71
N ASP A 422 2.08 25.97 -17.96
CA ASP A 422 3.24 25.66 -17.12
C ASP A 422 3.22 26.40 -15.76
N GLY A 423 4.19 26.09 -14.90
CA GLY A 423 4.31 26.68 -13.56
C GLY A 423 3.55 25.91 -12.48
N ASP A 424 3.27 26.59 -11.37
CA ASP A 424 2.60 26.05 -10.17
C ASP A 424 1.21 26.67 -9.93
N ILE A 425 0.59 26.33 -8.80
CA ILE A 425 -0.77 26.73 -8.41
C ILE A 425 -0.89 28.27 -8.33
N ASP A 426 0.13 28.94 -7.81
CA ASP A 426 0.10 30.37 -7.58
C ASP A 426 0.48 31.15 -8.86
N THR A 427 1.37 30.61 -9.70
CA THR A 427 1.61 31.07 -11.09
C THR A 427 0.34 31.04 -11.93
N LEU A 428 -0.36 29.89 -11.94
CA LEU A 428 -1.62 29.73 -12.69
C LEU A 428 -2.72 30.64 -12.14
N SER A 429 -2.81 30.79 -10.80
CA SER A 429 -3.74 31.74 -10.17
C SER A 429 -3.45 33.19 -10.57
N GLY A 430 -2.18 33.59 -10.69
CA GLY A 430 -1.75 34.90 -11.18
C GLY A 430 -2.11 35.14 -12.65
N ARG A 431 -1.94 34.13 -13.52
CA ARG A 431 -2.37 34.21 -14.93
C ARG A 431 -3.89 34.33 -15.05
N ILE A 432 -4.68 33.58 -14.27
CA ILE A 432 -6.15 33.72 -14.21
C ILE A 432 -6.54 35.14 -13.77
N ALA A 433 -5.86 35.72 -12.79
CA ALA A 433 -6.09 37.10 -12.36
C ALA A 433 -5.85 38.11 -13.50
N GLN A 434 -4.74 37.98 -14.23
CA GLN A 434 -4.45 38.80 -15.41
C GLN A 434 -5.53 38.68 -16.50
N VAL A 435 -5.94 37.44 -16.83
CA VAL A 435 -6.95 37.19 -17.88
C VAL A 435 -8.31 37.76 -17.51
N ARG A 436 -8.69 37.78 -16.22
CA ARG A 436 -9.96 38.39 -15.77
C ARG A 436 -10.04 39.89 -16.02
N THR A 437 -8.94 40.63 -15.84
CA THR A 437 -8.88 42.05 -16.21
C THR A 437 -9.15 42.24 -17.70
N TRP A 438 -8.61 41.37 -18.56
CA TRP A 438 -8.86 41.40 -20.00
C TRP A 438 -10.27 40.93 -20.39
N THR A 439 -10.85 39.92 -19.70
CA THR A 439 -12.25 39.51 -19.87
C THR A 439 -13.22 40.64 -19.48
N PHE A 440 -12.92 41.43 -18.45
CA PHE A 440 -13.71 42.61 -18.09
C PHE A 440 -13.63 43.70 -19.18
N VAL A 441 -12.43 43.96 -19.72
CA VAL A 441 -12.21 44.86 -20.85
C VAL A 441 -12.97 44.39 -22.10
N ALA A 442 -12.88 43.10 -22.46
CA ALA A 442 -13.57 42.53 -23.62
C ALA A 442 -15.11 42.55 -23.47
N ASN A 443 -15.62 42.53 -22.23
CA ASN A 443 -17.04 42.70 -21.94
C ASN A 443 -17.55 44.14 -22.14
N ARG A 444 -16.71 45.13 -22.44
CA ARG A 444 -17.14 46.51 -22.76
C ARG A 444 -17.58 46.60 -24.24
N PRO A 445 -18.72 47.26 -24.54
CA PRO A 445 -19.37 47.13 -25.85
C PRO A 445 -18.66 47.88 -26.98
N ASP A 446 -17.80 48.84 -26.66
CA ASP A 446 -17.25 49.82 -27.58
C ASP A 446 -15.74 50.08 -27.38
N TRP A 447 -15.03 49.22 -26.64
CA TRP A 447 -13.60 49.38 -26.34
C TRP A 447 -12.65 48.62 -27.28
N LEU A 448 -13.15 47.61 -28.01
CA LEU A 448 -12.39 46.76 -28.94
C LEU A 448 -13.01 46.80 -30.34
N SER A 449 -12.28 46.30 -31.35
CA SER A 449 -12.80 46.23 -32.73
C SER A 449 -13.91 45.19 -32.89
N ASP A 450 -13.72 44.01 -32.29
CA ASP A 450 -14.67 42.91 -32.21
C ASP A 450 -14.74 42.40 -30.75
N PRO A 451 -15.66 42.91 -29.94
CA PRO A 451 -15.82 42.47 -28.55
C PRO A 451 -16.28 41.01 -28.42
N GLU A 452 -17.02 40.46 -29.38
CA GLU A 452 -17.56 39.09 -29.29
C GLU A 452 -16.45 38.05 -29.54
N HIS A 453 -15.58 38.29 -30.52
CA HIS A 453 -14.38 37.49 -30.77
C HIS A 453 -13.46 37.48 -29.53
N TRP A 454 -13.14 38.65 -28.97
CA TRP A 454 -12.26 38.75 -27.81
C TRP A 454 -12.87 38.16 -26.53
N GLN A 455 -14.20 38.29 -26.32
CA GLN A 455 -14.91 37.60 -25.23
C GLN A 455 -14.86 36.07 -25.37
N GLY A 456 -14.84 35.53 -26.59
CA GLY A 456 -14.60 34.11 -26.86
C GLY A 456 -13.21 33.69 -26.36
N ILE A 457 -12.17 34.34 -26.88
CA ILE A 457 -10.77 34.03 -26.59
C ILE A 457 -10.46 34.13 -25.09
N THR A 458 -10.78 35.23 -24.42
CA THR A 458 -10.37 35.39 -23.01
C THR A 458 -11.14 34.47 -22.06
N ARG A 459 -12.37 34.06 -22.43
CA ARG A 459 -13.16 33.05 -21.71
C ARG A 459 -12.62 31.64 -21.91
N GLU A 460 -12.20 31.28 -23.13
CA GLU A 460 -11.55 30.00 -23.41
C GLU A 460 -10.20 29.89 -22.72
N LEU A 461 -9.46 31.00 -22.63
CA LEU A 461 -8.25 31.10 -21.82
C LEU A 461 -8.53 31.01 -20.30
N GLU A 462 -9.55 31.70 -19.74
CA GLU A 462 -9.92 31.51 -18.32
C GLU A 462 -10.29 30.04 -18.07
N ASN A 463 -10.98 29.36 -18.98
CA ASN A 463 -11.27 27.92 -18.89
C ASN A 463 -9.99 27.06 -18.89
N LYS A 464 -9.12 27.23 -19.89
CA LYS A 464 -7.86 26.48 -20.08
C LYS A 464 -6.95 26.57 -18.83
N LEU A 465 -6.77 27.77 -18.29
CA LEU A 465 -6.00 27.99 -17.06
C LEU A 465 -6.73 27.43 -15.82
N SER A 466 -8.06 27.51 -15.77
CA SER A 466 -8.86 26.98 -14.65
C SER A 466 -8.81 25.45 -14.53
N ASP A 467 -8.77 24.76 -15.67
CA ASP A 467 -8.68 23.30 -15.73
C ASP A 467 -7.26 22.85 -15.34
N ALA A 468 -6.21 23.46 -15.90
CA ALA A 468 -4.84 23.22 -15.47
C ALA A 468 -4.64 23.49 -13.95
N LEU A 469 -5.22 24.56 -13.42
CA LEU A 469 -5.21 24.85 -11.98
C LEU A 469 -5.96 23.78 -11.16
N HIS A 470 -7.07 23.25 -11.67
CA HIS A 470 -7.79 22.14 -11.04
C HIS A 470 -6.96 20.85 -11.02
N GLU A 471 -6.26 20.54 -12.10
CA GLU A 471 -5.37 19.38 -12.19
C GLU A 471 -4.23 19.48 -11.17
N ARG A 472 -3.50 20.61 -11.12
CA ARG A 472 -2.41 20.79 -10.15
C ARG A 472 -2.88 20.81 -8.69
N LEU A 473 -4.06 21.36 -8.40
CA LEU A 473 -4.68 21.23 -7.07
C LEU A 473 -4.97 19.76 -6.72
N THR A 474 -5.49 19.00 -7.68
CA THR A 474 -5.82 17.58 -7.50
C THR A 474 -4.55 16.74 -7.27
N GLU A 475 -3.51 16.93 -8.08
CA GLU A 475 -2.22 16.23 -7.94
C GLU A 475 -1.52 16.54 -6.61
N ARG A 476 -1.64 17.78 -6.11
CA ARG A 476 -1.04 18.21 -4.85
C ARG A 476 -1.83 17.75 -3.62
N PHE A 477 -3.16 17.69 -3.68
CA PHE A 477 -4.01 17.50 -2.49
C PHE A 477 -4.87 16.23 -2.48
N VAL A 478 -4.81 15.38 -3.52
CA VAL A 478 -5.54 14.12 -3.61
C VAL A 478 -4.63 12.99 -4.09
N ASP A 479 -4.49 11.94 -3.29
CA ASP A 479 -3.99 10.65 -3.78
C ASP A 479 -5.10 9.95 -4.58
N ARG A 480 -4.94 9.91 -5.91
CA ARG A 480 -5.90 9.29 -6.83
C ARG A 480 -6.07 7.78 -6.63
N ARG A 481 -5.14 7.10 -5.93
CA ARG A 481 -5.26 5.67 -5.60
C ARG A 481 -6.13 5.48 -4.36
N THR A 482 -5.78 6.16 -3.26
CA THR A 482 -6.54 6.05 -2.00
C THR A 482 -7.98 6.56 -2.15
N SER A 483 -8.23 7.63 -2.92
CA SER A 483 -9.59 8.14 -3.15
C SER A 483 -10.49 7.14 -3.87
N VAL A 484 -10.03 6.56 -4.98
CA VAL A 484 -10.79 5.56 -5.76
C VAL A 484 -11.03 4.29 -4.95
N LEU A 485 -10.01 3.82 -4.22
CA LEU A 485 -10.11 2.65 -3.33
C LEU A 485 -11.12 2.88 -2.21
N MET A 486 -11.08 4.04 -1.55
CA MET A 486 -12.06 4.48 -0.55
C MET A 486 -13.46 4.68 -1.13
N ARG A 487 -13.62 4.93 -2.43
CA ARG A 487 -14.93 5.03 -3.09
C ARG A 487 -15.53 3.65 -3.38
N ARG A 488 -14.77 2.73 -3.97
CA ARG A 488 -15.21 1.33 -4.21
C ARG A 488 -15.58 0.60 -2.92
N LEU A 489 -14.79 0.77 -1.85
CA LEU A 489 -15.11 0.26 -0.50
C LEU A 489 -16.42 0.82 0.11
N ARG A 490 -16.97 1.91 -0.44
CA ARG A 490 -18.26 2.50 -0.02
C ARG A 490 -19.41 2.15 -0.95
N GLU A 491 -19.14 1.89 -2.22
CA GLU A 491 -20.13 1.50 -3.23
C GLU A 491 -20.67 0.06 -3.03
N ASN A 492 -20.10 -0.71 -2.07
CA ASN A 492 -20.35 -2.14 -1.87
C ASN A 492 -20.13 -2.97 -3.15
N SER A 493 -19.32 -2.48 -4.09
CA SER A 493 -18.86 -3.23 -5.25
C SER A 493 -18.04 -4.43 -4.78
N VAL A 494 -18.34 -5.62 -5.30
CA VAL A 494 -17.55 -6.83 -5.02
C VAL A 494 -16.11 -6.58 -5.46
N LEU A 495 -15.19 -6.48 -4.50
CA LEU A 495 -13.76 -6.30 -4.76
C LEU A 495 -13.21 -7.57 -5.40
N ASN A 496 -12.64 -7.45 -6.61
CA ASN A 496 -12.09 -8.60 -7.32
C ASN A 496 -10.86 -9.10 -6.56
N THR A 497 -11.07 -10.23 -5.86
CA THR A 497 -10.06 -10.88 -5.04
C THR A 497 -9.66 -12.17 -5.71
N GLU A 498 -8.45 -12.22 -6.24
CA GLU A 498 -7.87 -13.38 -6.92
C GLU A 498 -6.81 -14.01 -6.03
N ILE A 499 -6.77 -15.34 -5.98
CA ILE A 499 -5.72 -16.08 -5.27
C ILE A 499 -4.84 -16.75 -6.33
N GLY A 500 -3.60 -16.30 -6.41
CA GLY A 500 -2.61 -16.80 -7.35
C GLY A 500 -2.28 -18.27 -7.12
N LYS A 501 -1.79 -18.95 -8.17
CA LYS A 501 -1.42 -20.38 -8.11
C LYS A 501 -0.31 -20.71 -7.09
N THR A 502 0.40 -19.68 -6.64
CA THR A 502 1.47 -19.66 -5.62
C THR A 502 0.97 -19.35 -4.20
N GLY A 503 -0.33 -19.15 -4.02
CA GLY A 503 -0.95 -18.76 -2.73
C GLY A 503 -0.95 -17.25 -2.44
N GLU A 504 -0.46 -16.42 -3.36
CA GLU A 504 -0.54 -14.95 -3.27
C GLU A 504 -2.00 -14.49 -3.28
N VAL A 505 -2.37 -13.58 -2.37
CA VAL A 505 -3.73 -13.07 -2.21
C VAL A 505 -3.78 -11.66 -2.76
N ILE A 506 -4.39 -11.51 -3.94
CA ILE A 506 -4.45 -10.27 -4.72
C ILE A 506 -5.85 -9.68 -4.59
N VAL A 507 -5.96 -8.39 -4.24
CA VAL A 507 -7.22 -7.62 -4.29
C VAL A 507 -7.05 -6.44 -5.22
N GLU A 508 -7.89 -6.32 -6.25
CA GLU A 508 -7.84 -5.22 -7.23
C GLU A 508 -6.41 -4.99 -7.79
N GLY A 509 -5.67 -6.08 -8.05
CA GLY A 509 -4.29 -6.07 -8.56
C GLY A 509 -3.17 -5.90 -7.53
N HIS A 510 -3.46 -5.78 -6.23
CA HIS A 510 -2.47 -5.56 -5.17
C HIS A 510 -2.31 -6.81 -4.27
N VAL A 511 -1.08 -7.26 -4.04
CA VAL A 511 -0.76 -8.42 -3.17
C VAL A 511 -0.84 -8.00 -1.70
N ILE A 512 -1.80 -8.54 -0.94
CA ILE A 512 -1.95 -8.26 0.50
C ILE A 512 -1.09 -9.23 1.35
N GLY A 513 -0.73 -10.39 0.81
CA GLY A 513 0.02 -11.42 1.50
C GLY A 513 -0.08 -12.79 0.84
N ARG A 514 0.31 -13.85 1.55
CA ARG A 514 0.30 -15.24 1.08
C ARG A 514 -0.49 -16.15 2.02
N LEU A 515 -1.24 -17.09 1.44
CA LEU A 515 -2.00 -18.11 2.16
C LEU A 515 -1.28 -19.47 2.07
N ASP A 516 -0.40 -19.71 3.04
CA ASP A 516 0.36 -20.96 3.19
C ASP A 516 -0.48 -21.98 3.97
N GLY A 517 -0.99 -23.02 3.29
CA GLY A 517 -1.87 -24.02 3.88
C GLY A 517 -3.16 -23.40 4.41
N PHE A 518 -3.24 -23.24 5.74
CA PHE A 518 -4.35 -22.62 6.48
C PHE A 518 -3.94 -21.37 7.29
N THR A 519 -2.76 -20.81 7.03
CA THR A 519 -2.26 -19.60 7.69
C THR A 519 -1.98 -18.50 6.67
N PHE A 520 -2.45 -17.28 6.98
CA PHE A 520 -2.27 -16.11 6.13
C PHE A 520 -1.14 -15.22 6.66
N ALA A 521 -0.02 -15.18 5.93
CA ALA A 521 1.06 -14.25 6.16
C ALA A 521 0.80 -12.94 5.41
N PRO A 522 0.46 -11.82 6.09
CA PRO A 522 0.35 -10.52 5.42
C PRO A 522 1.72 -10.03 4.95
N ASP A 523 1.77 -9.30 3.84
CA ASP A 523 2.97 -8.57 3.44
C ASP A 523 3.21 -7.39 4.41
N ALA A 524 4.47 -7.12 4.71
CA ALA A 524 4.89 -6.05 5.60
C ALA A 524 5.05 -4.68 4.90
N ALA A 525 4.98 -4.64 3.56
CA ALA A 525 5.19 -3.42 2.78
C ALA A 525 4.13 -2.32 3.02
N GLU A 526 2.86 -2.67 3.25
CA GLU A 526 1.76 -1.71 3.39
C GLU A 526 1.46 -1.36 4.86
N ALA A 527 2.38 -0.67 5.54
CA ALA A 527 2.20 -0.20 6.91
C ALA A 527 1.27 1.05 7.04
N GLY A 528 0.11 1.03 6.38
CA GLY A 528 -0.85 2.15 6.31
C GLY A 528 -2.14 1.95 7.13
N SER A 529 -3.00 2.98 7.16
CA SER A 529 -4.40 2.87 7.61
C SER A 529 -5.19 1.86 6.78
N ASP A 530 -4.90 1.84 5.49
CA ASP A 530 -5.73 1.24 4.45
C ASP A 530 -5.58 -0.30 4.45
N ALA A 531 -4.43 -0.80 4.90
CA ALA A 531 -4.18 -2.21 5.13
C ALA A 531 -5.21 -2.86 6.07
N LYS A 532 -5.79 -2.13 7.03
CA LYS A 532 -6.86 -2.68 7.89
C LYS A 532 -8.19 -2.85 7.15
N ALA A 533 -8.50 -1.97 6.19
CA ALA A 533 -9.69 -2.09 5.35
C ALA A 533 -9.51 -3.22 4.31
N LEU A 534 -8.33 -3.30 3.70
CA LEU A 534 -7.95 -4.37 2.78
C LEU A 534 -7.91 -5.75 3.46
N GLN A 535 -7.36 -5.86 4.66
CA GLN A 535 -7.42 -7.09 5.47
C GLN A 535 -8.86 -7.48 5.82
N ALA A 536 -9.73 -6.52 6.15
CA ALA A 536 -11.14 -6.80 6.45
C ALA A 536 -11.93 -7.28 5.21
N ALA A 537 -11.62 -6.77 4.02
CA ALA A 537 -12.17 -7.28 2.76
C ALA A 537 -11.65 -8.71 2.46
N ALA A 538 -10.33 -8.91 2.56
CA ALA A 538 -9.70 -10.22 2.33
C ALA A 538 -10.22 -11.31 3.28
N GLN A 539 -10.53 -10.99 4.53
CA GLN A 539 -11.06 -11.94 5.52
C GLN A 539 -12.30 -12.70 5.05
N GLN A 540 -13.23 -12.06 4.33
CA GLN A 540 -14.46 -12.73 3.86
C GLN A 540 -14.16 -13.75 2.74
N VAL A 541 -13.22 -13.44 1.85
CA VAL A 541 -12.82 -14.34 0.76
C VAL A 541 -11.94 -15.48 1.26
N LEU A 542 -11.01 -15.18 2.18
CA LEU A 542 -10.08 -16.15 2.76
C LEU A 542 -10.79 -17.24 3.56
N ALA A 543 -11.91 -16.95 4.23
CA ALA A 543 -12.71 -17.97 4.89
C ALA A 543 -13.19 -19.05 3.90
N ARG A 544 -13.77 -18.63 2.76
CA ARG A 544 -14.30 -19.53 1.74
C ARG A 544 -13.22 -20.38 1.06
N GLU A 545 -12.03 -19.84 0.81
CA GLU A 545 -10.90 -20.63 0.29
C GLU A 545 -10.34 -21.58 1.35
N ILE A 546 -10.29 -21.19 2.64
CA ILE A 546 -9.87 -22.08 3.73
C ILE A 546 -10.80 -23.29 3.85
N ASP A 547 -12.12 -23.09 3.79
CA ASP A 547 -13.08 -24.20 3.76
C ASP A 547 -12.88 -25.09 2.51
N THR A 548 -12.72 -24.48 1.34
CA THR A 548 -12.45 -25.19 0.07
C THR A 548 -11.15 -26.00 0.12
N ARG A 549 -10.11 -25.50 0.80
CA ARG A 549 -8.85 -26.22 1.06
C ARG A 549 -9.03 -27.35 2.09
N ALA A 550 -9.83 -27.13 3.12
CA ALA A 550 -10.12 -28.14 4.14
C ALA A 550 -10.88 -29.35 3.54
N GLU A 551 -11.86 -29.10 2.66
CA GLU A 551 -12.54 -30.15 1.89
C GLU A 551 -11.54 -30.93 1.02
N LYS A 552 -10.76 -30.22 0.18
CA LYS A 552 -9.73 -30.83 -0.69
C LYS A 552 -8.73 -31.69 0.10
N LEU A 553 -8.24 -31.22 1.25
CA LEU A 553 -7.32 -31.95 2.10
C LEU A 553 -8.00 -33.19 2.71
N SER A 554 -9.21 -33.04 3.24
CA SER A 554 -9.96 -34.15 3.86
C SER A 554 -10.23 -35.30 2.87
N ALA A 555 -10.36 -35.00 1.58
CA ALA A 555 -10.51 -35.97 0.49
C ALA A 555 -9.18 -36.41 -0.17
N ALA A 556 -8.03 -35.81 0.16
CA ALA A 556 -6.77 -36.04 -0.54
C ALA A 556 -6.20 -37.46 -0.29
N PRO A 557 -5.51 -38.09 -1.28
CA PRO A 557 -4.92 -39.41 -1.13
C PRO A 557 -3.60 -39.39 -0.32
N ASP A 558 -3.24 -40.53 0.28
CA ASP A 558 -2.11 -40.67 1.22
C ASP A 558 -0.74 -40.23 0.68
N GLU A 559 -0.57 -40.23 -0.64
CA GLU A 559 0.68 -39.86 -1.34
C GLU A 559 0.92 -38.35 -1.40
N THR A 560 -0.11 -37.52 -1.17
CA THR A 560 0.00 -36.05 -1.18
C THR A 560 0.53 -35.45 0.13
N PHE A 561 0.73 -36.29 1.14
CA PHE A 561 1.19 -35.91 2.48
C PHE A 561 2.63 -36.38 2.72
N VAL A 562 3.46 -35.49 3.27
CA VAL A 562 4.86 -35.77 3.61
C VAL A 562 5.14 -35.34 5.04
N LEU A 563 5.71 -36.23 5.86
CA LEU A 563 6.24 -35.90 7.19
C LEU A 563 7.73 -35.56 7.05
N THR A 564 8.12 -34.34 7.44
CA THR A 564 9.51 -33.90 7.46
C THR A 564 10.20 -34.20 8.79
N SER A 565 11.54 -34.17 8.80
CA SER A 565 12.39 -34.59 9.93
C SER A 565 12.28 -33.70 11.19
N ASP A 566 11.64 -32.55 11.08
CA ASP A 566 11.31 -31.59 12.13
C ASP A 566 9.95 -31.84 12.80
N GLY A 567 9.21 -32.89 12.39
CA GLY A 567 7.87 -33.22 12.90
C GLY A 567 6.71 -32.58 12.14
N THR A 568 6.97 -31.77 11.11
CA THR A 568 5.93 -31.09 10.33
C THR A 568 5.31 -32.01 9.27
N ILE A 569 3.98 -32.03 9.17
CA ILE A 569 3.25 -32.64 8.04
C ILE A 569 2.97 -31.56 7.01
N ARG A 570 3.38 -31.85 5.76
CA ARG A 570 3.13 -31.02 4.59
C ARG A 570 2.13 -31.68 3.65
N TRP A 571 1.25 -30.88 3.04
CA TRP A 571 0.29 -31.27 2.02
C TRP A 571 0.52 -30.41 0.78
N THR A 572 0.79 -31.04 -0.37
CA THR A 572 1.15 -30.35 -1.64
C THR A 572 2.33 -29.34 -1.55
N GLY A 573 3.09 -29.35 -0.46
CA GLY A 573 4.22 -28.45 -0.16
C GLY A 573 4.01 -27.63 1.12
N ASP A 574 2.78 -27.22 1.39
CA ASP A 574 2.41 -26.35 2.50
C ASP A 574 2.37 -27.09 3.84
N ALA A 575 2.79 -26.44 4.93
CA ALA A 575 2.73 -27.00 6.27
C ALA A 575 1.31 -26.91 6.84
N VAL A 576 0.71 -28.06 7.18
CA VAL A 576 -0.71 -28.15 7.60
C VAL A 576 -0.90 -28.69 9.02
N ALA A 577 0.08 -29.42 9.56
CA ALA A 577 0.08 -29.85 10.96
C ALA A 577 1.50 -30.10 11.46
N LYS A 578 1.67 -30.20 12.77
CA LYS A 578 2.89 -30.72 13.40
C LYS A 578 2.55 -31.85 14.38
N LEU A 579 3.45 -32.84 14.48
CA LEU A 579 3.48 -33.79 15.59
C LEU A 579 3.65 -33.06 16.93
N VAL A 580 3.14 -33.69 17.98
CA VAL A 580 3.27 -33.27 19.37
C VAL A 580 3.45 -34.49 20.26
N ALA A 581 4.26 -34.35 21.31
CA ALA A 581 4.48 -35.31 22.38
C ALA A 581 3.19 -36.02 22.86
N ALA A 582 3.32 -37.33 23.12
CA ALA A 582 2.26 -38.16 23.68
C ALA A 582 2.83 -39.22 24.64
N ASP A 583 1.98 -39.74 25.51
CA ASP A 583 2.34 -40.73 26.53
C ASP A 583 2.83 -42.05 25.91
N ASP A 584 2.33 -42.43 24.73
CA ASP A 584 2.81 -43.54 23.91
C ASP A 584 3.45 -43.01 22.62
N ALA A 585 4.70 -43.41 22.36
CA ALA A 585 5.44 -43.01 21.16
C ALA A 585 4.88 -43.63 19.86
N LEU A 586 4.10 -44.71 19.93
CA LEU A 586 3.41 -45.29 18.77
C LEU A 586 2.06 -44.62 18.46
N HIS A 587 1.56 -43.78 19.37
CA HIS A 587 0.31 -43.02 19.22
C HIS A 587 0.54 -41.52 19.53
N PRO A 588 1.37 -40.83 18.71
CA PRO A 588 1.61 -39.38 18.84
C PRO A 588 0.33 -38.57 18.64
N ARG A 589 0.35 -37.31 19.10
CA ARG A 589 -0.74 -36.35 18.85
C ARG A 589 -0.40 -35.44 17.67
N LEU A 590 -1.42 -34.88 17.04
CA LEU A 590 -1.29 -33.86 16.00
C LEU A 590 -1.85 -32.51 16.45
N ARG A 591 -1.18 -31.44 16.03
CA ARG A 591 -1.66 -30.06 16.10
C ARG A 591 -1.72 -29.49 14.69
N ILE A 592 -2.93 -29.21 14.20
CA ILE A 592 -3.13 -28.48 12.94
C ILE A 592 -2.46 -27.10 13.03
N ILE A 593 -1.74 -26.73 11.97
CA ILE A 593 -1.20 -25.39 11.74
C ILE A 593 -2.29 -24.61 10.98
N SER A 594 -2.94 -23.67 11.66
CA SER A 594 -3.99 -22.83 11.10
C SER A 594 -4.15 -21.55 11.91
N ASP A 595 -4.63 -20.50 11.27
CA ASP A 595 -5.14 -19.31 11.96
C ASP A 595 -6.45 -19.63 12.72
N GLU A 596 -6.98 -18.65 13.45
CA GLU A 596 -8.30 -18.71 14.15
C GLU A 596 -9.50 -18.95 13.23
N ARG A 597 -9.27 -19.04 11.91
CA ARG A 597 -10.30 -19.12 10.86
C ARG A 597 -10.80 -20.55 10.62
N LEU A 598 -9.91 -21.55 10.69
CA LEU A 598 -10.28 -22.95 10.48
C LEU A 598 -10.93 -23.55 11.74
N THR A 599 -12.26 -23.49 11.78
CA THR A 599 -13.10 -23.85 12.94
C THR A 599 -14.22 -24.82 12.53
N GLY A 600 -14.92 -25.40 13.51
CA GLY A 600 -16.08 -26.27 13.27
C GLY A 600 -15.79 -27.53 12.45
N ALA A 601 -16.78 -27.99 11.68
CA ALA A 601 -16.72 -29.25 10.94
C ALA A 601 -15.56 -29.35 9.91
N PRO A 602 -15.19 -28.30 9.14
CA PRO A 602 -14.00 -28.35 8.28
C PRO A 602 -12.71 -28.68 9.04
N ARG A 603 -12.55 -28.14 10.26
CA ARG A 603 -11.41 -28.46 11.13
C ARG A 603 -11.42 -29.92 11.57
N GLU A 604 -12.57 -30.46 11.94
CA GLU A 604 -12.72 -31.86 12.36
C GLU A 604 -12.48 -32.83 11.19
N ALA A 605 -12.91 -32.48 9.97
CA ALA A 605 -12.64 -33.27 8.76
C ALA A 605 -11.12 -33.34 8.46
N VAL A 606 -10.42 -32.22 8.55
CA VAL A 606 -8.94 -32.15 8.40
C VAL A 606 -8.25 -32.97 9.50
N GLN A 607 -8.65 -32.81 10.76
CA GLN A 607 -8.09 -33.55 11.90
C GLN A 607 -8.21 -35.07 11.69
N ASN A 608 -9.44 -35.55 11.45
CA ASN A 608 -9.71 -36.97 11.24
C ASN A 608 -8.94 -37.56 10.05
N ARG A 609 -8.77 -36.80 8.96
CA ARG A 609 -8.00 -37.25 7.78
C ARG A 609 -6.51 -37.39 8.08
N LEU A 610 -5.94 -36.43 8.80
CA LEU A 610 -4.52 -36.42 9.17
C LEU A 610 -4.20 -37.50 10.22
N ASP A 611 -5.07 -37.71 11.21
CA ASP A 611 -4.92 -38.81 12.19
C ASP A 611 -5.00 -40.18 11.50
N LEU A 612 -5.92 -40.35 10.53
CA LEU A 612 -6.01 -41.57 9.72
C LEU A 612 -4.76 -41.79 8.85
N TRP A 613 -4.23 -40.73 8.23
CA TRP A 613 -2.98 -40.79 7.47
C TRP A 613 -1.80 -41.20 8.36
N LEU A 614 -1.62 -40.50 9.48
CA LEU A 614 -0.50 -40.72 10.39
C LEU A 614 -0.52 -42.13 10.98
N LYS A 615 -1.69 -42.62 11.41
CA LYS A 615 -1.89 -43.99 11.87
C LYS A 615 -1.51 -45.01 10.80
N THR A 616 -1.88 -44.76 9.54
CA THR A 616 -1.56 -45.63 8.40
C THR A 616 -0.06 -45.59 8.10
N HIS A 617 0.57 -44.41 8.12
CA HIS A 617 2.00 -44.21 7.90
C HIS A 617 2.86 -44.91 8.98
N ILE A 618 2.50 -44.74 10.26
CA ILE A 618 3.19 -45.39 11.39
C ILE A 618 3.00 -46.92 11.31
N THR A 619 1.80 -47.40 11.01
CA THR A 619 1.54 -48.84 10.82
C THR A 619 2.35 -49.42 9.64
N LYS A 620 2.47 -48.68 8.53
CA LYS A 620 3.23 -49.10 7.32
C LYS A 620 4.74 -49.23 7.57
N LEU A 621 5.32 -48.42 8.47
CA LEU A 621 6.76 -48.41 8.75
C LEU A 621 7.17 -49.15 10.04
N LEU A 622 6.29 -49.20 11.05
CA LEU A 622 6.55 -49.80 12.37
C LEU A 622 5.62 -50.97 12.71
N GLY A 623 4.82 -51.48 11.75
CA GLY A 623 3.88 -52.60 11.88
C GLY A 623 4.30 -53.75 12.82
N PRO A 624 5.51 -54.33 12.67
CA PRO A 624 6.02 -55.38 13.56
C PRO A 624 6.02 -55.06 15.07
N LEU A 625 6.02 -53.78 15.47
CA LEU A 625 5.86 -53.38 16.89
C LEU A 625 4.39 -53.48 17.35
N PHE A 626 3.42 -53.20 16.49
CA PHE A 626 2.00 -53.40 16.76
C PHE A 626 1.62 -54.88 16.75
N ASP A 627 2.23 -55.69 15.88
CA ASP A 627 2.02 -57.14 15.86
C ASP A 627 2.57 -57.78 17.14
N LEU A 628 3.76 -57.35 17.58
CA LEU A 628 4.37 -57.79 18.83
C LEU A 628 3.60 -57.30 20.07
N SER A 629 3.07 -56.06 20.07
CA SER A 629 2.28 -55.56 21.20
C SER A 629 0.93 -56.25 21.34
N LYS A 630 0.32 -56.72 20.24
CA LYS A 630 -0.92 -57.51 20.20
C LYS A 630 -0.72 -59.03 20.41
N ALA A 631 0.52 -59.51 20.54
CA ALA A 631 0.79 -60.95 20.67
C ALA A 631 0.31 -61.54 22.02
N GLU A 632 -0.80 -62.28 21.98
CA GLU A 632 -1.39 -63.00 23.13
C GLU A 632 -0.71 -64.36 23.40
N ASP A 633 0.01 -64.92 22.43
CA ASP A 633 0.80 -66.16 22.58
C ASP A 633 2.13 -65.95 23.34
N LEU A 634 2.46 -64.71 23.70
CA LEU A 634 3.59 -64.35 24.55
C LEU A 634 3.15 -64.16 26.00
N GLN A 635 3.71 -64.96 26.91
CA GLN A 635 3.43 -64.91 28.34
C GLN A 635 4.70 -64.70 29.18
N GLY A 636 4.54 -64.31 30.45
CA GLY A 636 5.63 -64.17 31.42
C GLY A 636 6.80 -63.31 30.92
N ILE A 637 8.03 -63.83 31.05
CA ILE A 637 9.27 -63.14 30.68
C ILE A 637 9.28 -62.76 29.18
N ALA A 638 8.69 -63.59 28.31
CA ALA A 638 8.63 -63.31 26.88
C ALA A 638 7.76 -62.06 26.57
N ARG A 639 6.64 -61.90 27.29
CA ARG A 639 5.78 -60.71 27.21
C ARG A 639 6.47 -59.47 27.77
N GLY A 640 7.26 -59.62 28.86
CA GLY A 640 8.07 -58.53 29.43
C GLY A 640 9.15 -58.02 28.46
N ILE A 641 9.89 -58.93 27.82
CA ILE A 641 10.88 -58.59 26.79
C ILE A 641 10.21 -57.96 25.57
N ALA A 642 9.03 -58.46 25.17
CA ALA A 642 8.25 -57.88 24.08
C ALA A 642 7.84 -56.42 24.37
N PHE A 643 7.32 -56.14 25.58
CA PHE A 643 6.97 -54.80 26.02
C PHE A 643 8.19 -53.85 25.99
N GLN A 644 9.31 -54.26 26.61
CA GLN A 644 10.54 -53.44 26.60
C GLN A 644 11.09 -53.22 25.18
N LEU A 645 10.93 -54.17 24.26
CA LEU A 645 11.36 -54.02 22.87
C LEU A 645 10.45 -53.05 22.07
N VAL A 646 9.17 -52.97 22.44
CA VAL A 646 8.21 -51.97 21.89
C VAL A 646 8.53 -50.57 22.44
N GLU A 647 8.73 -50.40 23.75
CA GLU A 647 9.22 -49.12 24.32
C GLU A 647 10.56 -48.69 23.71
N ALA A 648 11.46 -49.64 23.46
CA ALA A 648 12.74 -49.39 22.79
C ALA A 648 12.62 -49.13 21.28
N LEU A 649 11.40 -49.05 20.72
CA LEU A 649 11.11 -48.86 19.30
C LEU A 649 11.88 -49.82 18.38
N GLY A 650 11.97 -51.08 18.82
CA GLY A 650 12.51 -52.20 18.06
C GLY A 650 14.03 -52.42 18.13
N VAL A 651 14.77 -51.70 18.99
CA VAL A 651 16.22 -51.88 19.20
C VAL A 651 16.58 -51.79 20.69
N LEU A 652 16.79 -52.94 21.33
CA LEU A 652 17.08 -53.08 22.76
C LEU A 652 18.51 -53.59 22.99
N GLU A 653 19.28 -52.97 23.89
CA GLU A 653 20.61 -53.45 24.28
C GLU A 653 20.48 -54.71 25.17
N ARG A 654 21.09 -55.82 24.76
CA ARG A 654 21.01 -57.12 25.48
C ARG A 654 21.60 -57.06 26.90
N THR A 655 22.47 -56.09 27.17
CA THR A 655 23.01 -55.78 28.51
C THR A 655 21.94 -55.25 29.48
N LYS A 656 20.92 -54.53 29.00
CA LYS A 656 19.85 -53.99 29.86
C LYS A 656 18.93 -55.09 30.43
N ILE A 657 18.76 -56.21 29.71
CA ILE A 657 17.92 -57.37 30.09
C ILE A 657 18.73 -58.66 30.31
N SER A 658 19.89 -58.54 30.95
CA SER A 658 20.85 -59.66 31.10
C SER A 658 20.44 -60.74 32.13
N SER A 659 19.42 -60.46 32.94
CA SER A 659 18.73 -61.40 33.84
C SER A 659 17.73 -62.24 33.03
N GLU A 660 16.75 -61.55 32.45
CA GLU A 660 15.64 -62.10 31.68
C GLU A 660 16.15 -62.96 30.51
N MET A 661 17.26 -62.58 29.87
CA MET A 661 17.89 -63.35 28.79
C MET A 661 18.62 -64.63 29.23
N LYS A 662 18.76 -64.90 30.52
CA LYS A 662 19.18 -66.21 31.05
C LYS A 662 17.96 -67.11 31.25
N ASP A 663 16.93 -66.56 31.87
CA ASP A 663 15.75 -67.30 32.35
C ASP A 663 14.71 -67.55 31.23
N LEU A 664 14.77 -66.80 30.13
CA LEU A 664 13.97 -67.01 28.92
C LEU A 664 14.27 -68.36 28.26
N ASP A 665 13.29 -69.24 28.20
CA ASP A 665 13.36 -70.58 27.62
C ASP A 665 13.45 -70.59 26.06
N GLN A 666 13.77 -71.75 25.48
CA GLN A 666 13.94 -71.89 24.03
C GLN A 666 12.61 -71.84 23.23
N PRO A 667 11.48 -72.43 23.68
CA PRO A 667 10.15 -72.18 23.11
C PRO A 667 9.80 -70.69 23.04
N SER A 668 9.91 -69.93 24.13
CA SER A 668 9.65 -68.49 24.14
C SER A 668 10.54 -67.71 23.15
N ARG A 669 11.81 -68.10 23.01
CA ARG A 669 12.71 -67.55 21.97
C ARG A 669 12.27 -67.91 20.56
N ALA A 670 11.58 -69.02 20.34
CA ALA A 670 11.01 -69.37 19.03
C ALA A 670 9.78 -68.50 18.72
N THR A 671 8.89 -68.27 19.68
CA THR A 671 7.73 -67.37 19.52
C THR A 671 8.17 -65.94 19.22
N LEU A 672 9.16 -65.39 19.95
CA LEU A 672 9.70 -64.07 19.64
C LEU A 672 10.35 -63.98 18.24
N ARG A 673 11.00 -65.06 17.76
CA ARG A 673 11.53 -65.13 16.37
C ARG A 673 10.43 -65.20 15.31
N LYS A 674 9.28 -65.83 15.60
CA LYS A 674 8.09 -65.86 14.72
C LYS A 674 7.56 -64.43 14.45
N TYR A 675 7.63 -63.54 15.43
CA TYR A 675 7.36 -62.11 15.29
C TYR A 675 8.52 -61.30 14.66
N GLY A 676 9.56 -61.95 14.13
CA GLY A 676 10.67 -61.29 13.42
C GLY A 676 11.79 -60.73 14.29
N VAL A 677 11.77 -60.94 15.61
CA VAL A 677 12.83 -60.49 16.52
C VAL A 677 14.09 -61.35 16.35
N ARG A 678 15.25 -60.70 16.16
CA ARG A 678 16.57 -61.36 16.21
C ARG A 678 17.29 -61.10 17.53
N PHE A 679 18.00 -62.14 17.98
CA PHE A 679 18.81 -62.14 19.20
C PHE A 679 20.29 -62.12 18.80
N GLY A 680 20.92 -60.96 18.87
CA GLY A 680 22.36 -60.78 18.61
C GLY A 680 23.24 -61.10 19.82
N ALA A 681 24.54 -60.88 19.66
CA ALA A 681 25.52 -60.83 20.74
C ALA A 681 25.30 -59.58 21.62
N TYR A 682 25.04 -58.41 21.03
CA TYR A 682 24.93 -57.14 21.76
C TYR A 682 23.50 -56.56 21.83
N HIS A 683 22.67 -56.79 20.82
CA HIS A 683 21.30 -56.24 20.75
C HIS A 683 20.24 -57.31 20.48
N ILE A 684 19.00 -56.97 20.85
CA ILE A 684 17.78 -57.68 20.47
C ILE A 684 16.95 -56.69 19.66
N TYR A 685 16.64 -57.03 18.41
CA TYR A 685 16.18 -56.05 17.43
C TYR A 685 15.35 -56.67 16.30
N PHE A 686 14.60 -55.83 15.59
CA PHE A 686 13.91 -56.20 14.35
C PHE A 686 14.76 -55.81 13.12
N PRO A 687 15.24 -56.76 12.30
CA PRO A 687 16.03 -56.43 11.10
C PRO A 687 15.24 -55.64 10.07
N GLN A 688 13.92 -55.89 9.96
CA GLN A 688 13.05 -55.18 9.03
C GLN A 688 12.91 -53.69 9.37
N LEU A 689 12.97 -53.34 10.66
CA LEU A 689 12.84 -51.97 11.14
C LEU A 689 14.14 -51.15 11.05
N LEU A 690 15.29 -51.78 10.77
CA LEU A 690 16.57 -51.08 10.55
C LEU A 690 16.64 -50.36 9.18
N LYS A 691 15.60 -50.43 8.34
CA LYS A 691 15.49 -49.65 7.10
C LYS A 691 15.44 -48.14 7.41
N PRO A 692 16.07 -47.26 6.60
CA PRO A 692 16.13 -45.83 6.86
C PRO A 692 14.82 -45.16 7.27
N ALA A 693 13.73 -45.34 6.50
CA ALA A 693 12.43 -44.72 6.79
C ALA A 693 11.86 -45.12 8.17
N ALA A 694 11.97 -46.41 8.54
CA ALA A 694 11.50 -46.91 9.82
C ALA A 694 12.39 -46.49 11.01
N ARG A 695 13.67 -46.16 10.77
CA ARG A 695 14.57 -45.58 11.79
C ARG A 695 14.41 -44.07 11.93
N ALA A 696 14.23 -43.35 10.83
CA ALA A 696 13.92 -41.92 10.84
C ALA A 696 12.63 -41.67 11.64
N LEU A 697 11.52 -42.32 11.26
CA LEU A 697 10.24 -42.21 11.97
C LEU A 697 10.37 -42.59 13.46
N ALA A 698 11.01 -43.73 13.78
CA ALA A 698 11.20 -44.12 15.18
C ALA A 698 11.98 -43.06 15.98
N SER A 699 13.04 -42.48 15.39
CA SER A 699 13.85 -41.46 16.07
C SER A 699 13.10 -40.14 16.27
N LEU A 700 12.23 -39.76 15.34
CA LEU A 700 11.37 -38.58 15.44
C LEU A 700 10.31 -38.77 16.53
N LEU A 701 9.58 -39.90 16.52
CA LEU A 701 8.60 -40.24 17.55
C LEU A 701 9.21 -40.34 18.96
N TRP A 702 10.46 -40.80 19.06
CA TRP A 702 11.21 -40.79 20.31
C TRP A 702 11.60 -39.36 20.74
N ALA A 703 12.11 -38.53 19.82
CA ALA A 703 12.54 -37.17 20.12
C ALA A 703 11.40 -36.27 20.59
N GLU A 704 10.25 -36.30 19.90
CA GLU A 704 9.01 -35.62 20.30
C GLU A 704 8.57 -36.03 21.72
N LYS A 705 8.77 -37.29 22.13
CA LYS A 705 8.47 -37.75 23.50
C LYS A 705 9.51 -37.32 24.55
N GLN A 706 10.70 -36.86 24.17
CA GLN A 706 11.73 -36.40 25.11
C GLN A 706 11.71 -34.90 25.40
N ASP A 707 11.08 -34.08 24.54
CA ASP A 707 10.91 -32.61 24.66
C ASP A 707 12.22 -31.77 24.79
N ASN A 708 13.38 -32.43 24.84
CA ASN A 708 14.71 -31.83 25.03
C ASN A 708 15.74 -32.49 24.10
N VAL A 709 15.42 -32.54 22.80
CA VAL A 709 16.29 -33.07 21.74
C VAL A 709 16.33 -32.07 20.60
N ASP A 710 17.53 -31.68 20.18
CA ASP A 710 17.71 -30.82 19.00
C ASP A 710 17.32 -31.58 17.72
N LEU A 711 16.15 -31.21 17.17
CA LEU A 711 15.61 -31.78 15.94
C LEU A 711 16.49 -31.46 14.72
N SER A 712 17.27 -30.37 14.73
CA SER A 712 18.18 -30.03 13.63
C SER A 712 19.41 -30.94 13.62
N ALA A 713 20.04 -31.16 14.78
CA ALA A 713 21.10 -32.15 14.95
C ALA A 713 20.59 -33.57 14.63
N LEU A 714 19.38 -33.92 15.08
CA LEU A 714 18.75 -35.21 14.78
C LEU A 714 18.52 -35.39 13.27
N SER A 715 18.00 -34.36 12.57
CA SER A 715 17.79 -34.38 11.12
C SER A 715 19.11 -34.59 10.35
N ASN A 716 20.19 -33.93 10.76
CA ASN A 716 21.52 -34.12 10.18
C ASN A 716 21.99 -35.59 10.33
N VAL A 717 21.82 -36.18 11.51
CA VAL A 717 22.21 -37.58 11.75
C VAL A 717 21.25 -38.59 11.09
N GLN A 718 19.96 -38.27 10.95
CA GLN A 718 19.02 -39.04 10.11
C GLN A 718 19.50 -39.10 8.65
N HIS A 719 19.98 -37.98 8.08
CA HIS A 719 20.52 -37.93 6.73
C HIS A 719 21.82 -38.74 6.58
N LEU A 720 22.72 -38.69 7.57
CA LEU A 720 23.90 -39.56 7.60
C LEU A 720 23.51 -41.05 7.67
N ALA A 721 22.50 -41.40 8.48
CA ALA A 721 21.99 -42.75 8.62
C ALA A 721 21.24 -43.27 7.38
N SER A 722 20.53 -42.41 6.65
CA SER A 722 19.78 -42.78 5.44
C SER A 722 20.69 -43.04 4.25
N SER A 723 21.87 -42.40 4.19
CA SER A 723 22.93 -42.66 3.19
C SER A 723 23.58 -44.07 3.27
N GLY A 724 23.03 -44.99 4.08
CA GLY A 724 23.40 -46.41 4.09
C GLY A 724 24.72 -46.74 4.81
N ARG A 725 25.41 -45.73 5.36
CA ARG A 725 26.70 -45.86 6.05
C ARG A 725 26.68 -46.95 7.14
N THR A 726 27.81 -47.65 7.29
CA THR A 726 28.00 -48.69 8.30
C THR A 726 28.45 -48.12 9.65
N SER A 727 29.23 -47.03 9.62
CA SER A 727 29.50 -46.16 10.76
C SER A 727 29.74 -44.69 10.35
N PHE A 728 29.61 -43.78 11.31
CA PHE A 728 29.94 -42.35 11.17
C PHE A 728 30.36 -41.75 12.52
N PRO A 729 31.08 -40.61 12.57
CA PRO A 729 31.43 -39.92 13.82
C PRO A 729 30.19 -39.46 14.59
N ILE A 730 30.25 -39.43 15.92
CA ILE A 730 29.14 -38.91 16.75
C ILE A 730 29.10 -37.38 16.74
N ASP A 731 27.88 -36.85 16.68
CA ASP A 731 27.58 -35.53 17.21
C ASP A 731 27.49 -35.60 18.75
N LYS A 732 28.13 -34.64 19.44
CA LYS A 732 28.16 -34.54 20.90
C LYS A 732 26.92 -33.81 21.46
N ALA A 733 26.11 -33.17 20.61
CA ALA A 733 24.83 -32.57 20.99
C ALA A 733 23.71 -33.61 21.20
N LEU A 734 23.80 -34.78 20.58
CA LEU A 734 22.77 -35.82 20.68
C LEU A 734 23.06 -36.85 21.79
N PRO A 735 22.06 -37.21 22.62
CA PRO A 735 22.22 -38.24 23.66
C PRO A 735 22.33 -39.64 23.05
N ARG A 736 23.00 -40.56 23.77
CA ARG A 736 23.27 -41.93 23.32
C ARG A 736 22.04 -42.71 22.84
N ASP A 737 20.89 -42.53 23.47
CA ASP A 737 19.65 -43.24 23.09
C ASP A 737 19.08 -42.78 21.74
N ALA A 738 19.40 -41.57 21.23
CA ALA A 738 19.03 -41.14 19.89
C ALA A 738 19.64 -42.06 18.81
N TYR A 739 20.94 -42.35 18.93
CA TYR A 739 21.64 -43.30 18.07
C TYR A 739 21.03 -44.70 18.14
N ARG A 740 20.68 -45.17 19.35
CA ARG A 740 20.02 -46.48 19.55
C ARG A 740 18.71 -46.56 18.78
N VAL A 741 17.86 -45.54 18.88
CA VAL A 741 16.58 -45.51 18.16
C VAL A 741 16.80 -45.40 16.63
N LEU A 742 17.82 -44.68 16.17
CA LEU A 742 18.27 -44.68 14.77
C LEU A 742 18.83 -46.03 14.28
N GLY A 743 19.03 -47.03 15.15
CA GLY A 743 19.56 -48.35 14.79
C GLY A 743 21.09 -48.44 14.80
N TYR A 744 21.77 -47.55 15.51
CA TYR A 744 23.22 -47.52 15.70
C TYR A 744 23.58 -47.59 17.19
N LYS A 745 24.76 -48.12 17.51
CA LYS A 745 25.32 -48.05 18.86
C LYS A 745 26.53 -47.12 18.88
N GLN A 746 26.58 -46.24 19.87
CA GLN A 746 27.75 -45.44 20.17
C GLN A 746 28.91 -46.34 20.64
N CYS A 747 30.04 -46.23 19.95
CA CYS A 747 31.23 -47.04 20.09
C CYS A 747 32.46 -46.12 20.05
N GLY A 748 32.79 -45.52 21.20
CA GLY A 748 33.77 -44.43 21.26
C GLY A 748 33.22 -43.17 20.59
N GLU A 749 34.03 -42.54 19.73
CA GLU A 749 33.64 -41.34 18.98
C GLU A 749 32.87 -41.65 17.66
N ARG A 750 32.46 -42.91 17.44
CA ARG A 750 31.66 -43.31 16.27
C ARG A 750 30.34 -43.97 16.67
N ALA A 751 29.31 -43.78 15.85
CA ALA A 751 28.10 -44.61 15.85
C ALA A 751 28.28 -45.73 14.80
N VAL A 752 28.02 -46.99 15.17
CA VAL A 752 28.11 -48.15 14.26
C VAL A 752 26.77 -48.89 14.22
N ARG A 753 26.31 -49.29 13.03
CA ARG A 753 24.96 -49.84 12.83
C ARG A 753 24.78 -51.19 13.51
N VAL A 754 23.61 -51.47 14.06
CA VAL A 754 23.36 -52.66 14.89
C VAL A 754 23.58 -53.97 14.10
N ASP A 755 23.06 -54.09 12.89
CA ASP A 755 23.28 -55.26 12.02
C ASP A 755 24.74 -55.46 11.58
N ILE A 756 25.54 -54.40 11.61
CA ILE A 756 26.98 -54.43 11.32
C ILE A 756 27.73 -54.97 12.55
N LEU A 757 27.38 -54.51 13.76
CA LEU A 757 27.97 -54.99 15.00
C LEU A 757 27.65 -56.47 15.29
N GLU A 758 26.42 -56.93 15.01
CA GLU A 758 26.11 -58.36 15.18
C GLU A 758 26.83 -59.22 14.14
N ARG A 759 26.96 -58.77 12.88
CA ARG A 759 27.78 -59.47 11.86
C ARG A 759 29.25 -59.50 12.23
N LEU A 760 29.80 -58.43 12.81
CA LEU A 760 31.16 -58.40 13.36
C LEU A 760 31.32 -59.42 14.50
N ALA A 761 30.33 -59.53 15.39
CA ALA A 761 30.33 -60.55 16.46
C ALA A 761 30.29 -61.98 15.89
N ASP A 762 29.57 -62.20 14.79
CA ASP A 762 29.51 -63.50 14.10
C ASP A 762 30.80 -63.85 13.33
N LEU A 763 31.63 -62.87 12.95
CA LEU A 763 33.01 -63.10 12.48
C LEU A 763 33.99 -63.39 13.63
N ILE A 764 33.87 -62.67 14.75
CA ILE A 764 34.79 -62.81 15.89
C ILE A 764 34.53 -64.10 16.69
N ARG A 765 33.26 -64.55 16.81
CA ARG A 765 32.91 -65.72 17.63
C ARG A 765 33.56 -67.03 17.16
N PRO A 766 33.58 -67.40 15.86
CA PRO A 766 34.34 -68.55 15.38
C PRO A 766 35.85 -68.40 15.61
N ALA A 767 36.42 -67.21 15.39
CA ALA A 767 37.86 -66.96 15.58
C ALA A 767 38.30 -67.11 17.05
N LEU A 768 37.42 -66.82 18.01
CA LEU A 768 37.62 -67.07 19.45
C LEU A 768 37.33 -68.52 19.89
N ALA A 769 36.43 -69.21 19.18
CA ALA A 769 36.05 -70.59 19.50
C ALA A 769 37.03 -71.63 18.93
N TRP A 770 37.68 -71.33 17.80
CA TRP A 770 38.68 -72.18 17.17
C TRP A 770 39.85 -72.46 18.11
N ARG A 771 40.32 -73.71 18.13
CA ARG A 771 41.49 -74.15 18.91
C ARG A 771 42.43 -74.89 17.97
N GLU A 772 43.72 -74.80 18.24
CA GLU A 772 44.71 -75.56 17.48
C GLU A 772 44.43 -77.08 17.67
N GLY A 773 44.16 -77.78 16.56
CA GLY A 773 43.68 -79.17 16.56
C GLY A 773 42.16 -79.38 16.52
N SER A 774 41.32 -78.34 16.51
CA SER A 774 39.86 -78.51 16.32
C SER A 774 39.50 -78.83 14.86
N ALA A 775 38.56 -79.75 14.64
CA ALA A 775 38.10 -80.13 13.31
C ALA A 775 37.33 -79.00 12.59
N GLY A 776 37.93 -78.47 11.52
CA GLY A 776 37.39 -77.39 10.69
C GLY A 776 38.51 -76.52 10.12
N GLU A 777 38.22 -75.81 9.04
CA GLU A 777 39.14 -74.81 8.48
C GLU A 777 39.38 -73.68 9.49
N LYS A 778 40.61 -73.12 9.53
CA LYS A 778 40.98 -72.07 10.49
C LYS A 778 40.26 -70.75 10.13
N PRO A 779 39.38 -70.20 10.99
CA PRO A 779 38.70 -68.94 10.69
C PRO A 779 39.69 -67.78 10.55
N ALA A 780 39.43 -66.89 9.59
CA ALA A 780 40.25 -65.70 9.36
C ALA A 780 40.36 -64.85 10.65
N GLY A 781 41.60 -64.58 11.09
CA GLY A 781 41.88 -63.86 12.33
C GLY A 781 41.98 -64.72 13.59
N ALA A 782 41.75 -66.03 13.55
CA ALA A 782 41.91 -66.90 14.73
C ALA A 782 43.38 -66.95 15.21
N PHE A 783 43.61 -66.75 16.51
CA PHE A 783 44.96 -66.73 17.10
C PHE A 783 45.23 -67.99 17.96
N ASP A 784 44.82 -68.01 19.23
CA ASP A 784 45.15 -69.04 20.23
C ASP A 784 43.92 -69.65 20.93
N GLY A 785 42.71 -69.45 20.40
CA GLY A 785 41.45 -69.85 21.04
C GLY A 785 41.14 -69.12 22.35
N ARG A 786 41.80 -67.97 22.58
CA ARG A 786 41.53 -66.99 23.65
C ARG A 786 41.56 -65.54 23.14
N GLY A 787 42.09 -65.30 21.95
CA GLY A 787 42.09 -64.02 21.23
C GLY A 787 42.05 -64.17 19.72
N PHE A 788 41.88 -63.04 19.03
CA PHE A 788 41.83 -62.92 17.56
C PHE A 788 42.68 -61.73 17.08
N VAL A 789 43.01 -61.70 15.79
CA VAL A 789 43.68 -60.59 15.11
C VAL A 789 42.69 -59.92 14.17
N VAL A 790 42.79 -58.60 14.01
CA VAL A 790 41.94 -57.82 13.11
C VAL A 790 42.16 -58.25 11.66
N THR A 791 41.09 -58.45 10.90
CA THR A 791 41.14 -58.79 9.47
C THR A 791 40.55 -57.67 8.61
N GLN A 792 40.96 -57.60 7.34
CA GLN A 792 40.41 -56.66 6.35
C GLN A 792 38.89 -56.78 6.20
N ALA A 793 38.34 -57.99 6.35
CA ALA A 793 36.89 -58.21 6.34
C ALA A 793 36.19 -57.53 7.53
N MET A 794 36.81 -57.49 8.71
CA MET A 794 36.23 -56.83 9.89
C MET A 794 36.23 -55.29 9.75
N THR A 795 37.33 -54.70 9.29
CA THR A 795 37.45 -53.23 9.09
C THR A 795 36.61 -52.72 7.92
N SER A 796 36.55 -53.49 6.82
CA SER A 796 35.67 -53.21 5.69
C SER A 796 34.20 -53.25 6.09
N LEU A 797 33.80 -54.23 6.93
CA LEU A 797 32.42 -54.37 7.41
C LEU A 797 31.96 -53.17 8.27
N THR A 798 32.81 -52.63 9.14
CA THR A 798 32.48 -51.46 9.97
C THR A 798 32.65 -50.11 9.27
N GLY A 799 33.32 -50.07 8.10
CA GLY A 799 33.72 -48.82 7.46
C GLY A 799 34.70 -48.01 8.31
N SER A 800 35.60 -48.68 9.03
CA SER A 800 36.59 -48.05 9.91
C SER A 800 37.85 -48.91 10.05
N ALA A 801 39.01 -48.25 10.20
CA ALA A 801 40.31 -48.89 10.33
C ALA A 801 41.17 -48.16 11.40
N GLY A 802 42.32 -48.74 11.78
CA GLY A 802 43.21 -48.14 12.76
C GLY A 802 42.53 -47.89 14.12
N GLU A 803 42.81 -46.74 14.72
CA GLU A 803 42.33 -46.36 16.05
C GLU A 803 40.79 -46.27 16.13
N ASP A 804 40.11 -45.86 15.06
CA ASP A 804 38.64 -45.88 14.98
C ASP A 804 38.08 -47.29 15.18
N PHE A 805 38.71 -48.30 14.55
CA PHE A 805 38.29 -49.69 14.70
C PHE A 805 38.68 -50.26 16.06
N ALA A 806 39.86 -49.90 16.57
CA ALA A 806 40.29 -50.26 17.93
C ALA A 806 39.33 -49.70 19.00
N SER A 807 38.86 -48.46 18.83
CA SER A 807 37.86 -47.81 19.70
C SER A 807 36.52 -48.56 19.67
N VAL A 808 36.07 -49.03 18.51
CA VAL A 808 34.88 -49.89 18.39
C VAL A 808 35.07 -51.20 19.15
N LEU A 809 36.19 -51.91 18.99
CA LEU A 809 36.45 -53.15 19.72
C LEU A 809 36.51 -52.95 21.24
N ARG A 810 37.11 -51.86 21.73
CA ARG A 810 37.07 -51.48 23.16
C ARG A 810 35.64 -51.26 23.66
N ALA A 811 34.80 -50.56 22.89
CA ALA A 811 33.40 -50.32 23.24
C ALA A 811 32.48 -51.57 23.12
N LEU A 812 32.96 -52.64 22.52
CA LEU A 812 32.34 -53.98 22.53
C LEU A 812 32.87 -54.86 23.68
N GLY A 813 33.83 -54.38 24.48
CA GLY A 813 34.38 -55.08 25.64
C GLY A 813 35.63 -55.92 25.36
N TYR A 814 36.28 -55.74 24.21
CA TYR A 814 37.57 -56.38 23.92
C TYR A 814 38.76 -55.52 24.41
N ARG A 815 39.87 -56.17 24.72
CA ARG A 815 41.15 -55.53 25.06
C ARG A 815 42.23 -55.97 24.07
N MET A 816 43.11 -55.05 23.70
CA MET A 816 44.28 -55.31 22.87
C MET A 816 45.47 -55.67 23.75
N GLU A 817 46.23 -56.68 23.34
CA GLU A 817 47.54 -57.04 23.87
C GLU A 817 48.53 -57.18 22.71
N ARG A 818 49.69 -56.53 22.80
CA ARG A 818 50.80 -56.77 21.87
C ARG A 818 51.48 -58.08 22.24
N ARG A 819 51.57 -59.01 21.28
CA ARG A 819 52.22 -60.32 21.46
C ARG A 819 53.12 -60.63 20.26
N PRO A 820 54.23 -61.37 20.44
CA PRO A 820 55.04 -61.81 19.31
C PRO A 820 54.19 -62.65 18.34
N ALA A 821 54.45 -62.49 17.03
CA ALA A 821 53.80 -63.30 16.01
C ALA A 821 54.06 -64.80 16.22
N PRO A 822 53.07 -65.69 16.02
CA PRO A 822 53.34 -67.12 15.90
C PRO A 822 54.22 -67.36 14.65
N PRO A 823 55.13 -68.34 14.68
CA PRO A 823 56.07 -68.55 13.58
C PRO A 823 55.32 -68.92 12.29
N PRO A 824 55.76 -68.40 11.12
CA PRO A 824 55.17 -68.79 9.84
C PRO A 824 55.42 -70.28 9.60
N LYS A 825 54.39 -71.00 9.15
CA LYS A 825 54.59 -72.32 8.54
C LYS A 825 55.20 -72.13 7.14
N PRO A 826 56.09 -73.03 6.68
CA PRO A 826 56.74 -72.90 5.39
C PRO A 826 55.71 -72.95 4.25
N VAL A 827 56.01 -72.21 3.19
CA VAL A 827 55.31 -72.32 1.90
C VAL A 827 55.86 -73.54 1.18
N GLU A 828 54.99 -74.48 0.81
CA GLU A 828 55.37 -75.54 -0.13
C GLU A 828 55.42 -74.95 -1.54
N VAL A 829 56.63 -74.62 -1.98
CA VAL A 829 56.93 -74.32 -3.39
C VAL A 829 57.24 -75.64 -4.08
N VAL A 830 56.48 -75.98 -5.11
CA VAL A 830 56.82 -77.08 -6.03
C VAL A 830 57.71 -76.51 -7.12
N GLU A 831 58.93 -77.02 -7.25
CA GLU A 831 59.96 -76.47 -8.14
C GLU A 831 59.69 -76.73 -9.64
N THR A 832 60.18 -75.81 -10.48
CA THR A 832 60.16 -75.91 -11.95
C THR A 832 61.58 -75.96 -12.51
N VAL A 833 61.89 -76.98 -13.32
CA VAL A 833 63.15 -77.14 -14.07
C VAL A 833 62.87 -77.95 -15.36
N SER A 834 63.43 -77.72 -16.54
CA SER A 834 63.92 -76.51 -17.26
C SER A 834 64.21 -76.90 -18.71
N ALA A 835 63.99 -76.00 -19.68
CA ALA A 835 64.64 -76.01 -21.00
C ALA A 835 64.50 -74.63 -21.67
N GLU A 836 65.46 -74.24 -22.51
CA GLU A 836 65.61 -72.86 -23.00
C GLU A 836 65.12 -72.61 -24.44
N THR A 837 64.66 -71.37 -24.64
CA THR A 837 64.64 -70.46 -25.82
C THR A 837 65.58 -70.74 -27.01
N PRO A 838 65.41 -70.06 -28.20
CA PRO A 838 64.28 -69.29 -28.78
C PRO A 838 64.14 -69.62 -30.32
N PRO A 839 63.91 -68.73 -31.34
CA PRO A 839 63.26 -67.40 -31.48
C PRO A 839 62.27 -67.28 -32.71
N VAL A 840 61.87 -66.03 -33.04
CA VAL A 840 61.41 -65.49 -34.37
C VAL A 840 59.91 -65.48 -34.72
N GLU A 841 59.55 -64.48 -35.54
CA GLU A 841 58.26 -63.90 -35.91
C GLU A 841 57.55 -64.60 -37.11
N ALA A 842 56.21 -64.47 -37.16
CA ALA A 842 55.35 -64.04 -38.31
C ALA A 842 55.41 -64.74 -39.70
N PRO A 843 54.43 -64.52 -40.62
CA PRO A 843 52.99 -64.22 -40.46
C PRO A 843 52.07 -65.13 -41.33
N ALA A 844 50.77 -64.79 -41.37
CA ALA A 844 49.83 -64.91 -42.52
C ALA A 844 49.09 -66.24 -42.87
N GLU A 845 47.77 -66.04 -43.07
CA GLU A 845 46.87 -66.59 -44.11
C GLU A 845 46.48 -68.08 -44.26
N ALA A 846 45.22 -68.24 -44.71
CA ALA A 846 44.60 -69.35 -45.47
C ALA A 846 44.41 -70.73 -44.78
N ALA A 847 43.29 -71.46 -44.99
CA ALA A 847 41.99 -71.10 -45.58
C ALA A 847 40.85 -72.08 -45.16
N ALA A 848 39.64 -71.73 -45.59
CA ALA A 848 38.34 -72.42 -45.54
C ALA A 848 38.34 -73.91 -46.05
N GLU A 849 37.26 -74.70 -46.01
CA GLU A 849 35.80 -74.47 -46.05
C GLU A 849 35.04 -75.37 -45.04
N ALA A 850 33.95 -75.00 -44.34
CA ALA A 850 32.69 -74.30 -44.72
C ALA A 850 31.70 -75.21 -45.49
N PRO A 851 30.43 -74.80 -45.74
CA PRO A 851 29.57 -73.76 -45.11
C PRO A 851 28.63 -74.40 -44.04
N VAL A 852 27.56 -73.82 -43.45
CA VAL A 852 26.75 -72.56 -43.50
C VAL A 852 26.21 -72.32 -42.04
N GLU A 853 25.48 -71.29 -41.58
CA GLU A 853 24.90 -70.01 -42.11
C GLU A 853 24.65 -69.04 -40.92
N GLU A 854 25.16 -67.81 -40.94
CA GLU A 854 24.76 -66.72 -40.01
C GLU A 854 25.22 -65.33 -40.53
N VAL A 855 24.30 -64.38 -40.71
CA VAL A 855 24.49 -62.93 -41.02
C VAL A 855 23.14 -62.21 -40.74
N ALA A 856 22.96 -60.90 -40.55
CA ALA A 856 23.74 -59.64 -40.71
C ALA A 856 23.00 -58.52 -39.91
N ALA A 857 23.46 -57.28 -39.67
CA ALA A 857 24.77 -56.61 -39.69
C ALA A 857 24.63 -55.21 -38.99
N GLU A 858 25.66 -54.34 -39.04
CA GLU A 858 25.82 -53.12 -38.21
C GLU A 858 25.81 -51.77 -38.98
N LEU A 859 25.69 -50.66 -38.21
CA LEU A 859 26.40 -49.36 -38.43
C LEU A 859 26.03 -48.53 -39.71
N PRO A 860 26.61 -47.32 -40.01
CA PRO A 860 27.81 -46.64 -39.48
C PRO A 860 27.66 -45.13 -39.17
N ALA A 861 28.77 -44.37 -39.23
CA ALA A 861 28.90 -42.93 -38.91
C ALA A 861 29.90 -42.20 -39.86
N SER A 862 30.19 -40.92 -39.55
CA SER A 862 31.22 -39.97 -40.05
C SER A 862 30.95 -39.07 -41.29
N ASP A 863 31.14 -37.77 -41.03
CA ASP A 863 31.76 -36.65 -41.78
C ASP A 863 31.13 -35.91 -43.00
N GLU A 864 31.18 -34.56 -42.84
CA GLU A 864 31.17 -33.37 -43.72
C GLU A 864 30.44 -33.32 -45.09
N VAL A 865 29.62 -32.25 -45.29
CA VAL A 865 29.80 -31.14 -46.28
C VAL A 865 28.57 -30.19 -46.30
N SER A 866 28.78 -28.90 -46.63
CA SER A 866 27.75 -27.82 -46.81
C SER A 866 27.32 -27.66 -48.30
N PRO A 867 26.28 -26.89 -48.73
CA PRO A 867 25.66 -25.72 -48.07
C PRO A 867 24.10 -25.60 -48.24
N SER A 868 23.58 -24.36 -48.23
CA SER A 868 22.15 -23.96 -48.18
C SER A 868 21.48 -23.74 -49.56
N ALA A 869 20.13 -23.89 -49.63
CA ALA A 869 19.16 -22.89 -50.16
C ALA A 869 17.92 -23.44 -50.94
N ALA A 870 16.73 -23.06 -50.47
CA ALA A 870 15.48 -22.65 -51.16
C ALA A 870 14.81 -23.49 -52.31
N LEU A 871 13.48 -23.72 -52.21
CA LEU A 871 12.41 -23.08 -53.02
C LEU A 871 10.98 -23.61 -52.72
N LEU A 872 9.95 -22.89 -53.20
CA LEU A 872 8.49 -23.23 -53.15
C LEU A 872 8.03 -23.97 -54.43
N PRO A 873 6.78 -24.51 -54.49
CA PRO A 873 5.69 -23.75 -55.16
C PRO A 873 4.25 -23.98 -54.59
N GLU A 874 3.25 -23.35 -55.23
CA GLU A 874 1.81 -23.29 -54.86
C GLU A 874 0.91 -24.29 -55.62
N VAL A 875 -0.40 -24.36 -55.28
CA VAL A 875 -1.60 -24.07 -56.14
C VAL A 875 -2.92 -24.59 -55.47
N THR A 876 -4.09 -24.14 -55.93
CA THR A 876 -5.41 -24.09 -55.21
C THR A 876 -6.56 -24.88 -55.86
N VAL A 877 -7.76 -24.90 -55.21
CA VAL A 877 -9.17 -24.85 -55.73
C VAL A 877 -10.18 -25.73 -54.92
N ALA A 878 -11.47 -25.32 -54.89
CA ALA A 878 -12.61 -25.85 -54.09
C ALA A 878 -13.55 -26.80 -54.94
N PRO A 879 -14.87 -27.11 -54.67
CA PRO A 879 -15.92 -26.47 -53.84
C PRO A 879 -16.86 -27.43 -53.01
N ALA A 880 -18.08 -26.98 -52.65
CA ALA A 880 -19.09 -27.62 -51.75
C ALA A 880 -20.11 -28.56 -52.47
N PRO A 881 -21.15 -29.15 -51.79
CA PRO A 881 -22.40 -28.43 -51.48
C PRO A 881 -23.13 -28.84 -50.14
N SER A 882 -24.45 -28.60 -50.05
CA SER A 882 -25.33 -28.48 -48.86
C SER A 882 -26.39 -29.57 -48.68
N GLU A 883 -27.00 -29.70 -47.48
CA GLU A 883 -28.45 -29.98 -47.30
C GLU A 883 -28.98 -29.68 -45.86
N GLU A 884 -30.32 -29.66 -45.68
CA GLU A 884 -31.08 -29.30 -44.46
C GLU A 884 -32.09 -30.44 -44.11
N PRO A 885 -32.71 -30.52 -42.91
CA PRO A 885 -34.09 -29.97 -42.79
C PRO A 885 -34.60 -29.52 -41.39
N ALA A 886 -35.69 -28.75 -41.43
CA ALA A 886 -36.40 -28.07 -40.33
C ALA A 886 -37.23 -28.90 -39.31
N THR A 887 -37.63 -28.25 -38.19
CA THR A 887 -39.03 -28.10 -37.66
C THR A 887 -39.04 -27.16 -36.43
N ALA A 888 -39.64 -25.96 -36.48
CA ALA A 888 -41.06 -25.61 -36.23
C ALA A 888 -41.52 -25.81 -34.75
N ALA A 889 -42.11 -24.84 -34.02
CA ALA A 889 -42.53 -23.43 -34.26
C ALA A 889 -42.51 -22.65 -32.89
N ALA A 890 -43.05 -21.44 -32.61
CA ALA A 890 -44.03 -20.55 -33.27
C ALA A 890 -43.86 -19.04 -32.81
N GLU A 891 -44.95 -18.25 -32.79
CA GLU A 891 -45.02 -16.77 -32.83
C GLU A 891 -46.33 -16.23 -32.14
N PRO A 892 -46.72 -14.92 -32.16
CA PRO A 892 -45.99 -13.64 -31.97
C PRO A 892 -46.80 -12.55 -31.17
N VAL A 893 -46.19 -11.37 -30.91
CA VAL A 893 -46.77 -9.99 -31.01
C VAL A 893 -45.56 -9.04 -31.19
N ALA A 894 -45.29 -8.35 -32.32
CA ALA A 894 -45.92 -7.12 -32.87
C ALA A 894 -45.92 -5.92 -31.88
N GLU A 895 -45.64 -4.66 -32.23
CA GLU A 895 -45.25 -3.97 -33.48
C GLU A 895 -44.60 -2.59 -33.08
N ALA A 896 -43.98 -1.72 -33.91
CA ALA A 896 -43.79 -1.61 -35.36
C ALA A 896 -42.48 -0.84 -35.73
N ARG A 897 -42.50 -0.07 -36.83
CA ARG A 897 -41.49 0.87 -37.41
C ARG A 897 -42.26 2.14 -37.91
N PRO A 898 -41.75 3.15 -38.68
CA PRO A 898 -40.51 3.21 -39.49
C PRO A 898 -39.70 4.53 -39.45
N GLU A 899 -38.60 4.54 -40.22
CA GLU A 899 -37.85 5.73 -40.70
C GLU A 899 -38.44 6.24 -42.05
N PRO A 900 -37.85 7.22 -42.77
CA PRO A 900 -36.73 6.91 -43.68
C PRO A 900 -35.64 8.00 -43.90
N GLU A 901 -34.42 7.55 -44.24
CA GLU A 901 -33.47 7.91 -45.34
C GLU A 901 -33.42 9.37 -45.94
N VAL A 902 -32.36 9.83 -46.64
CA VAL A 902 -31.48 9.16 -47.64
C VAL A 902 -30.11 9.87 -47.87
N THR A 903 -29.08 9.11 -48.30
CA THR A 903 -27.84 9.49 -49.07
C THR A 903 -26.86 10.55 -48.51
N GLU A 904 -25.55 10.63 -48.82
CA GLU A 904 -24.43 9.78 -49.31
C GLU A 904 -23.46 10.64 -50.18
N ALA A 905 -22.16 10.62 -49.85
CA ALA A 905 -20.95 10.91 -50.68
C ALA A 905 -19.77 11.21 -49.72
N GLN A 906 -18.71 10.41 -49.56
CA GLN A 906 -17.68 9.82 -50.45
C GLN A 906 -16.41 10.70 -50.70
N ALA A 907 -15.26 10.01 -50.75
CA ALA A 907 -13.93 10.39 -51.31
C ALA A 907 -12.89 11.21 -50.50
N GLU A 908 -12.08 10.48 -49.71
CA GLU A 908 -10.61 10.29 -49.88
C GLU A 908 -9.56 11.45 -49.68
N PRO A 909 -8.24 11.14 -49.54
CA PRO A 909 -7.38 11.81 -48.55
C PRO A 909 -6.14 12.56 -49.09
N VAL A 910 -5.39 13.18 -48.17
CA VAL A 910 -3.98 13.61 -48.35
C VAL A 910 -3.18 13.24 -47.09
N ALA A 911 -1.90 12.90 -47.24
CA ALA A 911 -0.96 12.53 -46.16
C ALA A 911 0.17 13.57 -46.01
N GLU A 912 1.31 13.18 -45.40
CA GLU A 912 2.50 14.00 -45.05
C GLU A 912 2.37 14.84 -43.76
N ALA A 913 3.41 14.98 -42.92
CA ALA A 913 4.65 14.19 -42.75
C ALA A 913 5.24 14.41 -41.34
N GLN A 914 6.05 13.47 -40.86
CA GLN A 914 6.90 13.65 -39.67
C GLN A 914 8.29 14.18 -40.07
N PRO A 915 8.90 15.03 -39.22
CA PRO A 915 10.35 15.13 -39.11
C PRO A 915 10.85 14.70 -37.72
N GLU A 916 11.77 13.75 -37.68
CA GLU A 916 12.75 13.63 -36.58
C GLU A 916 14.00 14.51 -36.91
N PRO A 917 15.18 14.39 -36.26
CA PRO A 917 15.62 15.50 -35.42
C PRO A 917 16.94 16.14 -35.85
N GLU A 918 17.15 17.41 -35.49
CA GLU A 918 18.49 18.02 -35.51
C GLU A 918 19.03 18.17 -34.09
N ALA A 919 20.26 17.69 -33.89
CA ALA A 919 21.04 17.90 -32.69
C ALA A 919 22.18 18.88 -32.99
N ILE A 920 22.37 19.87 -32.10
CA ILE A 920 23.53 20.77 -32.11
C ILE A 920 24.12 20.76 -30.70
N GLU A 921 25.42 20.49 -30.61
CA GLU A 921 26.13 20.35 -29.34
C GLU A 921 26.59 21.69 -28.75
N ALA A 922 26.73 21.67 -27.43
CA ALA A 922 27.73 22.40 -26.63
C ALA A 922 28.00 23.89 -26.90
N GLN A 923 27.69 24.70 -25.89
CA GLN A 923 28.79 25.28 -25.10
C GLN A 923 28.33 25.54 -23.65
N ALA A 924 29.28 25.45 -22.72
CA ALA A 924 29.06 25.70 -21.30
C ALA A 924 30.22 26.55 -20.76
N ASP A 925 29.90 27.51 -19.91
CA ASP A 925 30.67 27.78 -18.69
C ASP A 925 29.80 28.59 -17.69
N PRO A 926 30.03 28.46 -16.37
CA PRO A 926 29.23 29.12 -15.33
C PRO A 926 29.87 30.43 -14.84
N VAL A 927 29.16 31.22 -14.00
CA VAL A 927 29.76 31.93 -12.85
C VAL A 927 28.71 32.54 -11.89
N ALA A 928 28.97 32.39 -10.59
CA ALA A 928 28.48 33.14 -9.41
C ALA A 928 26.98 33.48 -9.25
N GLU A 929 26.34 32.83 -8.28
CA GLU A 929 25.46 33.55 -7.34
C GLU A 929 26.30 34.39 -6.36
N VAL A 930 25.78 35.54 -5.93
CA VAL A 930 26.38 36.36 -4.85
C VAL A 930 25.45 36.35 -3.64
N GLN A 931 25.88 35.70 -2.56
CA GLN A 931 25.22 35.81 -1.26
C GLN A 931 25.78 37.01 -0.48
N ALA A 932 24.91 37.74 0.21
CA ALA A 932 25.25 38.87 1.06
C ALA A 932 24.76 38.62 2.50
N GLU A 933 25.61 38.91 3.48
CA GLU A 933 25.38 38.58 4.88
C GLU A 933 24.55 39.63 5.64
N SER A 934 23.92 39.21 6.74
CA SER A 934 23.67 40.10 7.88
C SER A 934 23.83 39.34 9.20
N ALA A 935 24.98 39.53 9.86
CA ALA A 935 25.36 38.89 11.11
C ALA A 935 25.02 39.74 12.37
N ILE A 936 25.58 39.32 13.53
CA ILE A 936 25.75 40.02 14.84
C ILE A 936 24.89 39.44 15.98
N PRO A 937 25.49 39.05 17.14
CA PRO A 937 26.86 38.59 17.40
C PRO A 937 26.91 37.27 18.22
N ALA A 938 28.10 36.87 18.66
CA ALA A 938 28.31 35.84 19.68
C ALA A 938 29.07 36.42 20.88
N GLU A 939 28.90 35.83 22.07
CA GLU A 939 29.81 35.98 23.21
C GLU A 939 30.36 34.62 23.64
N VAL A 940 31.68 34.57 23.85
CA VAL A 940 32.45 33.51 24.50
C VAL A 940 33.60 34.21 25.21
N PRO A 941 34.03 33.78 26.42
CA PRO A 941 35.40 33.22 26.47
C PRO A 941 35.67 32.17 27.56
N ALA A 942 36.57 31.23 27.24
CA ALA A 942 37.66 30.70 28.10
C ALA A 942 37.30 29.99 29.46
N ASP A 943 38.19 29.26 30.14
CA ASP A 943 39.60 28.86 29.91
C ASP A 943 39.81 27.46 30.57
N ALA A 944 40.40 26.46 29.91
CA ALA A 944 41.83 26.05 30.04
C ALA A 944 42.15 25.17 31.30
N PRO A 945 43.42 24.82 31.62
CA PRO A 945 44.03 23.58 31.06
C PRO A 945 44.82 22.70 32.07
N ALA A 946 45.46 21.62 31.56
CA ALA A 946 46.63 20.90 32.13
C ALA A 946 46.34 20.05 33.42
N GLU A 947 47.03 18.98 33.85
CA GLU A 947 48.19 18.11 33.50
C GLU A 947 48.40 17.15 34.75
N PRO A 948 49.48 16.34 34.96
CA PRO A 948 50.05 15.29 34.10
C PRO A 948 50.61 14.00 34.85
N MET A 949 51.18 13.05 34.09
CA MET A 949 52.23 12.04 34.48
C MET A 949 51.88 10.88 35.48
N PRO A 950 52.75 9.85 35.71
CA PRO A 950 53.30 8.90 34.71
C PRO A 950 53.50 7.42 35.18
N THR A 951 53.81 6.49 34.25
CA THR A 951 54.85 5.38 34.30
C THR A 951 54.70 4.50 33.04
N GLU A 952 55.69 4.43 32.12
CA GLU A 952 56.82 3.47 32.03
C GLU A 952 56.38 1.99 31.80
N ALA A 953 56.63 1.29 30.67
CA ALA A 953 57.84 1.04 29.84
C ALA A 953 58.79 -0.03 30.44
N THR A 954 59.61 -0.82 29.73
CA THR A 954 60.16 -0.90 28.34
C THR A 954 60.19 -2.39 27.86
N ALA A 955 60.54 -2.86 26.65
CA ALA A 955 60.94 -2.36 25.30
C ALA A 955 60.38 -3.37 24.23
N GLU A 956 60.87 -3.71 23.02
CA GLU A 956 62.09 -3.40 22.22
C GLU A 956 61.85 -3.61 20.68
N ALA A 957 62.89 -3.91 19.88
CA ALA A 957 62.92 -3.99 18.40
C ALA A 957 63.55 -5.33 17.92
N SER A 958 63.56 -5.79 16.64
CA SER A 958 63.02 -5.42 15.30
C SER A 958 62.94 -6.75 14.45
N VAL A 959 62.89 -6.92 13.10
CA VAL A 959 63.18 -6.17 11.84
C VAL A 959 62.24 -6.69 10.71
N SER A 960 62.33 -6.13 9.49
CA SER A 960 61.63 -6.46 8.22
C SER A 960 62.44 -7.45 7.32
N THR A 961 62.13 -7.84 6.05
CA THR A 961 61.02 -7.64 5.08
C THR A 961 61.06 -8.72 3.95
N GLU A 962 60.05 -8.73 3.05
CA GLU A 962 60.12 -9.06 1.60
C GLU A 962 60.10 -10.52 1.08
N GLU A 963 59.86 -10.63 -0.24
CA GLU A 963 59.41 -11.82 -1.00
C GLU A 963 60.56 -12.59 -1.68
N ALA A 964 60.35 -13.90 -1.96
CA ALA A 964 60.61 -14.54 -3.27
C ALA A 964 60.37 -16.06 -3.26
N ALA A 965 60.09 -16.60 -4.46
CA ALA A 965 60.35 -17.98 -4.89
C ALA A 965 61.26 -17.90 -6.15
N PRO A 966 61.86 -18.98 -6.72
CA PRO A 966 61.58 -20.42 -6.50
C PRO A 966 62.86 -21.32 -6.50
N ALA A 967 62.67 -22.60 -6.88
CA ALA A 967 63.60 -23.47 -7.65
C ALA A 967 64.48 -24.55 -6.95
N GLU A 968 64.31 -25.76 -7.50
CA GLU A 968 65.28 -26.86 -7.71
C GLU A 968 65.97 -27.59 -6.55
N ALA A 969 66.66 -28.69 -6.89
CA ALA A 969 66.90 -29.83 -6.01
C ALA A 969 68.34 -30.39 -6.12
N ILE A 970 68.85 -30.91 -5.00
CA ILE A 970 70.09 -31.70 -4.90
C ILE A 970 69.82 -32.91 -3.98
N ALA A 971 70.47 -34.05 -4.23
CA ALA A 971 70.16 -35.33 -3.59
C ALA A 971 71.27 -35.88 -2.68
N ALA A 972 70.84 -36.66 -1.66
CA ALA A 972 71.65 -37.61 -0.86
C ALA A 972 72.71 -36.95 0.07
N PRO A 973 73.34 -37.66 1.05
CA PRO A 973 73.63 -39.09 1.12
C PRO A 973 72.83 -39.89 2.19
N ALA A 974 73.01 -41.21 2.19
CA ALA A 974 72.40 -42.16 3.13
C ALA A 974 73.26 -42.41 4.39
N ALA A 975 72.64 -42.90 5.47
CA ALA A 975 73.34 -43.43 6.64
C ALA A 975 72.54 -44.54 7.36
N ALA A 976 73.22 -45.66 7.61
CA ALA A 976 72.94 -46.73 8.59
C ALA A 976 71.56 -47.42 8.61
N GLU A 977 71.57 -48.73 8.32
CA GLU A 977 70.52 -49.67 8.74
C GLU A 977 70.56 -49.90 10.26
N THR A 978 69.39 -50.15 10.88
CA THR A 978 69.28 -50.70 12.23
C THR A 978 68.46 -52.00 12.21
N PRO A 979 68.78 -52.99 13.07
CA PRO A 979 68.23 -54.34 12.96
C PRO A 979 66.74 -54.39 13.33
N ALA A 980 65.98 -55.24 12.63
CA ALA A 980 64.54 -55.36 12.79
C ALA A 980 64.14 -55.88 14.19
N GLU A 981 63.30 -55.11 14.89
CA GLU A 981 62.59 -55.59 16.08
C GLU A 981 61.60 -56.71 15.72
N PRO A 982 61.34 -57.68 16.63
CA PRO A 982 60.37 -58.74 16.38
C PRO A 982 58.96 -58.17 16.22
N GLN A 983 58.31 -58.44 15.08
CA GLN A 983 56.98 -57.92 14.78
C GLN A 983 55.95 -58.38 15.82
N LEU A 984 55.55 -57.44 16.69
CA LEU A 984 54.47 -57.61 17.66
C LEU A 984 53.13 -57.43 16.97
N VAL A 985 52.29 -58.46 17.02
CA VAL A 985 50.92 -58.45 16.48
C VAL A 985 49.95 -58.01 17.58
N GLU A 986 48.98 -57.18 17.23
CA GLU A 986 47.92 -56.74 18.15
C GLU A 986 46.82 -57.81 18.23
N VAL A 987 46.78 -58.52 19.37
CA VAL A 987 45.84 -59.62 19.63
C VAL A 987 44.74 -59.14 20.56
N TRP A 988 43.49 -59.30 20.12
CA TRP A 988 42.30 -58.83 20.82
C TRP A 988 41.61 -59.96 21.59
N ARG A 989 41.27 -59.71 22.85
CA ARG A 989 40.71 -60.70 23.79
C ARG A 989 39.45 -60.19 24.50
N PRO A 990 38.45 -61.03 24.82
CA PRO A 990 37.29 -60.62 25.62
C PRO A 990 37.70 -60.15 27.03
N GLY A 991 37.13 -59.04 27.50
CA GLY A 991 37.37 -58.50 28.85
C GLY A 991 36.73 -59.34 29.95
N GLY A 992 37.41 -60.40 30.40
CA GLY A 992 37.06 -61.13 31.62
C GLY A 992 37.25 -60.31 32.91
N ARG A 993 36.62 -60.74 34.01
CA ARG A 993 36.95 -60.25 35.35
C ARG A 993 38.41 -60.58 35.67
N SER A 994 39.17 -59.65 36.26
CA SER A 994 40.51 -59.95 36.76
C SER A 994 40.46 -60.96 37.90
N GLU A 995 41.48 -61.81 37.98
CA GLU A 995 41.64 -62.81 39.06
C GLU A 995 42.10 -62.17 40.39
N GLU A 996 42.27 -60.84 40.41
CA GLU A 996 42.71 -60.03 41.55
C GLU A 996 41.58 -59.66 42.53
N ARG A 997 40.91 -60.67 43.09
CA ARG A 997 40.11 -60.50 44.33
C ARG A 997 40.33 -61.62 45.33
N ARG A 998 41.55 -61.70 45.88
CA ARG A 998 41.72 -62.17 47.26
C ARG A 998 41.26 -61.06 48.21
N PRO A 999 40.30 -61.30 49.13
CA PRO A 999 39.85 -60.26 50.05
C PRO A 999 40.93 -59.95 51.10
N ARG A 1000 41.19 -58.66 51.35
CA ARG A 1000 41.88 -58.19 52.56
C ARG A 1000 40.88 -57.47 53.45
N HIS A 1001 40.89 -57.82 54.73
CA HIS A 1001 39.97 -57.32 55.74
C HIS A 1001 40.19 -55.83 56.06
N ASP A 1002 39.11 -55.22 56.56
CA ASP A 1002 39.01 -54.06 57.46
C ASP A 1002 40.15 -53.04 57.57
N ARG A 1003 39.78 -51.76 57.43
CA ARG A 1003 39.90 -50.83 58.57
C ARG A 1003 38.97 -49.60 58.48
N ASN A 1004 38.73 -49.03 59.66
CA ASN A 1004 38.10 -47.75 59.98
C ASN A 1004 36.58 -47.58 59.77
N ARG A 1005 35.88 -47.90 60.88
CA ARG A 1005 34.59 -47.33 61.28
C ARG A 1005 34.64 -45.79 61.43
N HIS A 1006 33.43 -45.21 61.49
CA HIS A 1006 33.06 -43.88 62.01
C HIS A 1006 33.44 -42.67 61.13
N ARG A 1007 32.67 -41.57 61.11
CA ARG A 1007 31.73 -41.04 62.13
C ARG A 1007 30.36 -40.60 61.54
N HIS A 1008 29.37 -40.35 62.40
CA HIS A 1008 28.00 -39.98 62.03
C HIS A 1008 27.80 -38.48 61.71
N GLN A 1009 26.71 -38.22 60.96
CA GLN A 1009 25.63 -37.22 61.15
C GLN A 1009 25.47 -36.61 62.59
N PRO A 1010 24.65 -35.54 62.80
CA PRO A 1010 23.60 -34.95 61.93
C PRO A 1010 23.82 -33.45 61.62
N ARG A 1011 22.94 -32.70 60.94
CA ARG A 1011 21.55 -32.96 60.49
C ARG A 1011 21.43 -32.93 58.97
#